data_AF-A0A921V4M8-F1
#
_entry.id   AF-A0A921V4M8-F1
#
_cell.length_a   1.000
_cell.length_b   1.000
_cell.length_c   1.000
_cell.angle_alpha   90.00
_cell.angle_beta   90.00
_cell.angle_gamma   90.00
#
_symmetry.space_group_name_H-M   'P 1'
#
loop_
_entity.id
_entity.type
_entity.pdbx_description
1 polymer ?
#
loop_
_entity_poly.entity_id
_entity_poly.type
_entity_poly.pdbx_seq_one_letter_code
_entity_poly.pdbx_strand_id
1 'polypeptide(L)'
;MVIQRSYLVLLLLTTIAALLASSNASIRSQHRQLSADDQEVYKRLLNEQVAMADDETACNASASSSVLSSYLSGLPSVAGLQGCIATNIAQLYPSIAASGSQCSLTTLSSLLNGDSDDSVAFNEVLGLMLAGVVSSSSSGSSAMPCVEVLLPELIPLLDSDATCCNELNGYLEVAKMIVPTGQTLAETILNLVNGLHRTMCTTTSSDDALCSVPLSSYLSGVVTSGESSLLGAIIFQAGVPLYAAAESDVCSSLDTTSLASGLVSGKDIPYYAASCCASGLSAFLQSVDALATHLSGNSMAELFTAITGRQNAASKFTALYSTIQGCTFGSTCTNPSFTISSTSSNSSSNNGAVDSKTRSPENVTCTLVNYCDSDDVCSSVCEAGTAIIEPWVARAIAYQRNLSYMETLCYAELPATHNSVITQARGYGNRDQLFNEALNASNSNSYVHTSNQFLSLTDQLDLGARFLELDVHYFASSLRSAHCSDFGIAFVDDASAALVSSLVSVLDASGEDSTVEWNSALIGCLPSLSGIRADEQRLHNDSLAEVATWLDSHPSDLVVLYTEIGDEVGTYSQTDTLLELYTSTFGDLLFSPSDLESAGGDWNGFTLEDLIGQGKQVILVATPKANDQMFYIHKLCSGWTDVPSKTTGVPGTFFGKTMNAGTIVRAFKSVLHYATLTEDGLSGDSATNVDTASEPGNLNASSLSVFVDAGVNILAPDGLDGATMTAMVWSWAENEPDVGSATAVQLSAADGRWYGVVDLSTIGFVACVSSSNRTTWEVVSQGSSCPDGYATGAPRLAVENVALLTVLQAEASDATAQLDVDLTNFPAISAADQSAYDAGNTASSKSRVGADSGNSVTTMDSSASSTTTWSMAMATTLALMLWVC
;
A
#
# COMPACT_ATOMS: atom_id res chain seq x y z
N MET A 1 -8.28 -6.88 2.17
CA MET A 1 -8.02 -8.24 2.67
C MET A 1 -6.85 -8.36 3.65
N VAL A 2 -5.84 -7.48 3.70
CA VAL A 2 -4.73 -7.54 4.69
C VAL A 2 -5.26 -7.42 6.09
N ILE A 3 -5.99 -6.34 6.41
CA ILE A 3 -6.61 -6.16 7.73
C ILE A 3 -7.62 -7.27 7.98
N GLN A 4 -8.39 -7.71 6.97
CA GLN A 4 -9.26 -8.87 7.14
C GLN A 4 -8.48 -10.14 7.43
N ARG A 5 -7.33 -10.42 6.82
CA ARG A 5 -6.49 -11.61 7.05
C ARG A 5 -5.69 -11.47 8.35
N SER A 6 -5.09 -10.32 8.66
CA SER A 6 -4.44 -9.99 9.94
C SER A 6 -5.43 -10.00 11.09
N TYR A 7 -6.66 -9.48 10.93
CA TYR A 7 -7.77 -9.63 11.89
C TYR A 7 -8.43 -10.99 11.78
N LEU A 8 -8.42 -11.68 10.63
CA LEU A 8 -8.90 -13.06 10.50
C LEU A 8 -7.92 -13.97 11.17
N VAL A 9 -6.66 -13.57 11.34
CA VAL A 9 -5.51 -14.24 11.98
C VAL A 9 -5.36 -13.81 13.42
N LEU A 10 -5.69 -12.57 13.76
CA LEU A 10 -5.88 -12.18 15.15
C LEU A 10 -7.13 -12.91 15.62
N LEU A 11 -8.25 -12.89 14.89
CA LEU A 11 -9.34 -13.83 15.04
C LEU A 11 -8.81 -15.25 14.86
N LEU A 12 -8.02 -15.67 13.89
CA LEU A 12 -7.74 -17.11 13.67
C LEU A 12 -6.88 -17.64 14.80
N LEU A 13 -5.97 -16.86 15.33
CA LEU A 13 -5.05 -17.26 16.39
C LEU A 13 -5.66 -17.01 17.77
N THR A 14 -6.49 -15.98 17.96
CA THR A 14 -7.34 -15.84 19.16
C THR A 14 -8.50 -16.83 19.16
N THR A 15 -8.99 -17.20 17.99
CA THR A 15 -10.05 -18.17 17.77
C THR A 15 -9.45 -19.56 17.77
N ILE A 16 -8.25 -19.87 17.23
CA ILE A 16 -7.53 -21.15 17.44
C ILE A 16 -7.16 -21.29 18.92
N ALA A 17 -6.72 -20.21 19.58
CA ALA A 17 -6.58 -20.15 21.03
C ALA A 17 -7.92 -20.38 21.75
N ALA A 18 -9.04 -19.86 21.23
CA ALA A 18 -10.38 -20.04 21.78
C ALA A 18 -11.14 -21.30 21.29
N LEU A 19 -10.64 -22.03 20.28
CA LEU A 19 -11.28 -23.15 19.55
C LEU A 19 -10.66 -24.48 19.91
N LEU A 20 -9.44 -24.45 20.44
CA LEU A 20 -9.04 -25.40 21.46
C LEU A 20 -9.99 -25.37 22.68
N ALA A 21 -11.03 -24.51 22.66
CA ALA A 21 -12.05 -24.40 23.66
C ALA A 21 -13.57 -24.41 23.25
N SER A 22 -14.06 -24.90 22.08
CA SER A 22 -15.54 -24.97 21.86
C SER A 22 -16.15 -25.97 20.84
N SER A 23 -17.23 -26.65 21.29
CA SER A 23 -18.37 -27.48 20.75
C SER A 23 -18.43 -28.02 19.28
N ASN A 24 -19.07 -29.18 18.94
CA ASN A 24 -20.34 -29.78 19.43
C ASN A 24 -20.53 -31.30 19.08
N ALA A 25 -20.78 -32.22 20.04
CA ALA A 25 -21.75 -33.36 20.01
C ALA A 25 -21.59 -34.39 21.17
N SER A 26 -22.71 -34.77 21.80
CA SER A 26 -22.91 -35.64 22.98
C SER A 26 -22.19 -37.01 23.02
N ILE A 27 -21.60 -37.39 24.18
CA ILE A 27 -21.91 -38.62 25.00
C ILE A 27 -20.93 -38.82 26.20
N ARG A 28 -21.53 -39.23 27.32
CA ARG A 28 -21.01 -39.71 28.63
C ARG A 28 -19.61 -40.37 28.73
N SER A 29 -18.86 -39.85 29.72
CA SER A 29 -18.02 -40.52 30.74
C SER A 29 -16.87 -41.44 30.29
N GLN A 30 -15.64 -41.10 30.68
CA GLN A 30 -14.85 -41.80 31.73
C GLN A 30 -13.47 -41.15 31.92
N HIS A 31 -13.14 -40.81 33.17
CA HIS A 31 -11.78 -40.52 33.62
C HIS A 31 -10.89 -41.77 33.56
N ARG A 32 -9.63 -41.66 33.10
CA ARG A 32 -8.46 -42.34 33.70
C ARG A 32 -7.10 -41.89 33.16
N GLN A 33 -6.08 -42.11 34.01
CA GLN A 33 -4.64 -41.87 33.81
C GLN A 33 -4.08 -42.44 32.49
N LEU A 34 -3.07 -41.74 31.92
CA LEU A 34 -2.32 -42.08 30.70
C LEU A 34 -2.00 -43.59 30.58
N SER A 35 -2.45 -44.23 29.49
CA SER A 35 -2.37 -45.68 29.24
C SER A 35 -1.44 -46.02 28.07
N ALA A 36 -1.15 -47.31 27.88
CA ALA A 36 -0.42 -47.84 26.71
C ALA A 36 -1.10 -47.54 25.36
N ASP A 37 -2.35 -47.07 25.36
CA ASP A 37 -3.12 -46.73 24.16
C ASP A 37 -2.63 -45.42 23.51
N ASP A 38 -2.07 -44.48 24.28
CA ASP A 38 -1.54 -43.20 23.77
C ASP A 38 -0.36 -43.39 22.80
N GLN A 39 0.49 -44.40 23.06
CA GLN A 39 1.56 -44.79 22.15
C GLN A 39 1.07 -45.52 20.90
N GLU A 40 -0.08 -46.19 20.96
CA GLU A 40 -0.70 -46.85 19.81
C GLU A 40 -1.41 -45.82 18.91
N VAL A 41 -2.07 -44.83 19.51
CA VAL A 41 -2.65 -43.67 18.80
C VAL A 41 -1.56 -42.87 18.10
N TYR A 42 -0.47 -42.50 18.80
CA TYR A 42 0.67 -41.79 18.19
C TYR A 42 1.28 -42.53 16.99
N LYS A 43 1.48 -43.86 17.11
CA LYS A 43 2.01 -44.69 16.00
C LYS A 43 1.03 -44.84 14.84
N ARG A 44 -0.29 -44.80 15.08
CA ARG A 44 -1.30 -44.82 14.01
C ARG A 44 -1.40 -43.48 13.29
N LEU A 45 -1.33 -42.36 14.02
CA LEU A 45 -1.28 -41.01 13.46
C LEU A 45 -0.05 -40.84 12.53
N LEU A 46 1.11 -41.37 12.94
CA LEU A 46 2.32 -41.42 12.11
C LEU A 46 2.15 -42.22 10.80
N ASN A 47 1.34 -43.30 10.80
CA ASN A 47 1.11 -44.11 9.59
C ASN A 47 0.11 -43.45 8.62
N GLU A 48 -0.86 -42.69 9.13
CA GLU A 48 -1.82 -41.94 8.31
C GLU A 48 -1.16 -40.69 7.67
N GLN A 49 -0.22 -40.04 8.37
CA GLN A 49 0.51 -38.87 7.89
C GLN A 49 1.44 -39.15 6.69
N VAL A 50 1.97 -40.38 6.56
CA VAL A 50 2.91 -40.75 5.47
C VAL A 50 2.20 -40.97 4.11
N ALA A 51 0.86 -41.01 4.08
CA ALA A 51 0.09 -41.41 2.91
C ALA A 51 -0.40 -40.25 2.01
N MET A 52 -0.18 -38.98 2.38
CA MET A 52 -0.94 -37.86 1.79
C MET A 52 -0.05 -36.64 1.54
N ALA A 53 0.27 -36.36 0.27
CA ALA A 53 0.93 -35.14 -0.18
C ALA A 53 0.17 -34.52 -1.37
N ASP A 54 -0.07 -33.21 -1.28
CA ASP A 54 -0.31 -32.23 -2.35
C ASP A 54 -1.65 -32.22 -3.14
N ASP A 55 -2.79 -32.53 -2.50
CA ASP A 55 -4.12 -32.26 -3.09
C ASP A 55 -5.05 -31.61 -2.04
N GLU A 56 -5.56 -30.41 -2.32
CA GLU A 56 -6.50 -29.64 -1.47
C GLU A 56 -7.77 -30.44 -1.13
N THR A 57 -8.24 -31.27 -2.07
CA THR A 57 -9.37 -32.19 -1.87
C THR A 57 -9.01 -33.30 -0.89
N ALA A 58 -7.77 -33.80 -0.97
CA ALA A 58 -7.23 -34.79 -0.04
C ALA A 58 -7.00 -34.18 1.36
N CYS A 59 -6.54 -32.93 1.44
CA CYS A 59 -6.39 -32.18 2.68
C CYS A 59 -7.71 -32.01 3.43
N ASN A 60 -8.79 -31.60 2.74
CA ASN A 60 -10.11 -31.49 3.35
C ASN A 60 -10.72 -32.86 3.69
N ALA A 61 -10.51 -33.88 2.86
CA ALA A 61 -10.95 -35.24 3.14
C ALA A 61 -10.22 -35.87 4.35
N SER A 62 -8.97 -35.47 4.61
CA SER A 62 -8.16 -35.98 5.74
C SER A 62 -8.79 -35.66 7.09
N ALA A 63 -9.34 -34.46 7.26
CA ALA A 63 -10.03 -34.06 8.49
C ALA A 63 -11.24 -34.94 8.77
N SER A 64 -12.03 -35.24 7.73
CA SER A 64 -13.23 -36.08 7.84
C SER A 64 -12.95 -37.58 8.02
N SER A 65 -11.77 -38.05 7.63
CA SER A 65 -11.35 -39.47 7.72
C SER A 65 -10.40 -39.77 8.88
N SER A 66 -9.91 -38.74 9.57
CA SER A 66 -9.06 -38.84 10.76
C SER A 66 -9.79 -39.53 11.92
N VAL A 67 -9.01 -40.21 12.77
CA VAL A 67 -9.45 -40.70 14.10
C VAL A 67 -9.92 -39.54 14.99
N LEU A 68 -9.50 -38.30 14.69
CA LEU A 68 -9.94 -37.08 15.37
C LEU A 68 -11.08 -36.36 14.65
N SER A 69 -11.69 -36.94 13.61
CA SER A 69 -12.72 -36.29 12.79
C SER A 69 -13.86 -35.66 13.59
N SER A 70 -14.32 -36.32 14.67
CA SER A 70 -15.35 -35.77 15.58
C SER A 70 -14.90 -34.54 16.36
N TYR A 71 -13.60 -34.40 16.62
CA TYR A 71 -13.01 -33.24 17.29
C TYR A 71 -12.69 -32.13 16.28
N LEU A 72 -12.14 -32.49 15.12
CA LEU A 72 -11.79 -31.57 14.04
C LEU A 72 -13.02 -30.92 13.41
N SER A 73 -14.17 -31.58 13.39
CA SER A 73 -15.43 -31.00 12.91
C SER A 73 -15.95 -29.84 13.77
N GLY A 74 -15.47 -29.71 15.01
CA GLY A 74 -15.78 -28.56 15.89
C GLY A 74 -14.92 -27.32 15.59
N LEU A 75 -13.82 -27.48 14.84
CA LEU A 75 -13.00 -26.35 14.41
C LEU A 75 -13.64 -25.66 13.19
N PRO A 76 -13.42 -24.37 12.94
CA PRO A 76 -13.83 -23.72 11.71
C PRO A 76 -13.13 -24.37 10.53
N SER A 77 -13.85 -24.53 9.43
CA SER A 77 -13.29 -24.97 8.15
C SER A 77 -12.51 -23.86 7.43
N VAL A 78 -12.21 -22.75 8.12
CA VAL A 78 -11.55 -21.58 7.53
C VAL A 78 -10.13 -21.93 7.15
N ALA A 79 -9.73 -21.54 5.95
CA ALA A 79 -8.36 -21.63 5.44
C ALA A 79 -7.72 -23.02 5.53
N GLY A 80 -8.52 -24.09 5.48
CA GLY A 80 -8.00 -25.48 5.59
C GLY A 80 -7.52 -25.88 6.99
N LEU A 81 -7.84 -25.11 8.05
CA LEU A 81 -7.41 -25.35 9.44
C LEU A 81 -7.60 -26.80 9.91
N GLN A 82 -8.77 -27.36 9.63
CA GLN A 82 -9.10 -28.74 9.99
C GLN A 82 -8.13 -29.75 9.35
N GLY A 83 -7.82 -29.57 8.06
CA GLY A 83 -6.88 -30.40 7.32
C GLY A 83 -5.45 -30.23 7.83
N CYS A 84 -5.00 -28.99 8.03
CA CYS A 84 -3.68 -28.68 8.59
C CYS A 84 -3.44 -29.38 9.93
N ILE A 85 -4.37 -29.27 10.87
CA ILE A 85 -4.24 -29.92 12.19
C ILE A 85 -4.31 -31.45 12.05
N ALA A 86 -5.22 -31.98 11.22
CA ALA A 86 -5.34 -33.43 10.99
C ALA A 86 -4.04 -34.05 10.49
N THR A 87 -3.40 -33.42 9.52
CA THR A 87 -2.18 -33.92 8.88
C THR A 87 -0.94 -33.72 9.75
N ASN A 88 -0.96 -32.82 10.72
CA ASN A 88 0.23 -32.45 11.52
C ASN A 88 0.11 -32.75 13.02
N ILE A 89 -0.94 -33.45 13.45
CA ILE A 89 -1.21 -33.76 14.85
C ILE A 89 -0.05 -34.49 15.57
N ALA A 90 0.77 -35.27 14.86
CA ALA A 90 1.92 -35.95 15.45
C ALA A 90 3.00 -34.97 15.95
N GLN A 91 3.04 -33.75 15.41
CA GLN A 91 3.93 -32.67 15.86
C GLN A 91 3.35 -31.92 17.07
N LEU A 92 2.01 -31.78 17.14
CA LEU A 92 1.32 -31.06 18.22
C LEU A 92 1.11 -31.91 19.48
N TYR A 93 0.91 -33.23 19.32
CA TYR A 93 0.57 -34.16 20.40
C TYR A 93 1.61 -34.24 21.53
N PRO A 94 2.94 -34.25 21.29
CA PRO A 94 3.93 -34.29 22.36
C PRO A 94 3.80 -33.15 23.38
N SER A 95 3.46 -31.94 22.94
CA SER A 95 3.32 -30.77 23.81
C SER A 95 2.03 -30.81 24.63
N ILE A 96 0.94 -31.32 24.04
CA ILE A 96 -0.31 -31.64 24.77
C ILE A 96 -0.03 -32.67 25.87
N ALA A 97 0.66 -33.76 25.52
CA ALA A 97 0.97 -34.85 26.46
C ALA A 97 1.92 -34.40 27.59
N ALA A 98 2.85 -33.48 27.31
CA ALA A 98 3.79 -32.94 28.28
C ALA A 98 3.15 -31.99 29.30
N SER A 99 2.04 -31.32 28.95
CA SER A 99 1.35 -30.35 29.81
C SER A 99 0.58 -30.97 30.99
N GLY A 100 0.49 -32.31 31.04
CA GLY A 100 -0.18 -33.03 32.13
C GLY A 100 -1.66 -32.70 32.24
N SER A 101 -2.12 -32.22 33.40
CA SER A 101 -3.53 -31.84 33.64
C SER A 101 -3.87 -30.42 33.21
N GLN A 102 -2.88 -29.61 32.79
CA GLN A 102 -3.10 -28.21 32.43
C GLN A 102 -3.74 -28.08 31.04
N CYS A 103 -3.26 -28.83 30.04
CA CYS A 103 -3.92 -28.97 28.73
C CYS A 103 -3.91 -30.42 28.24
N SER A 104 -4.84 -31.24 28.74
CA SER A 104 -4.96 -32.63 28.27
C SER A 104 -5.88 -32.75 27.06
N LEU A 105 -5.79 -33.86 26.32
CA LEU A 105 -6.83 -34.22 25.33
C LEU A 105 -8.23 -34.30 25.95
N THR A 106 -8.34 -34.64 27.24
CA THR A 106 -9.61 -34.62 27.97
C THR A 106 -10.06 -33.19 28.29
N THR A 107 -9.12 -32.27 28.56
CA THR A 107 -9.39 -30.83 28.74
C THR A 107 -9.86 -30.23 27.43
N LEU A 108 -9.10 -30.43 26.35
CA LEU A 108 -9.48 -30.07 24.97
C LEU A 108 -10.84 -30.67 24.61
N SER A 109 -11.04 -31.96 24.86
CA SER A 109 -12.33 -32.64 24.64
C SER A 109 -13.46 -32.08 25.50
N SER A 110 -13.24 -31.75 26.77
CA SER A 110 -14.26 -31.16 27.65
C SER A 110 -14.65 -29.75 27.24
N LEU A 111 -13.70 -28.98 26.71
CA LEU A 111 -13.96 -27.67 26.14
C LEU A 111 -14.67 -27.79 24.77
N LEU A 112 -14.27 -28.77 23.96
CA LEU A 112 -14.91 -29.16 22.69
C LEU A 112 -16.28 -29.84 22.85
N ASN A 113 -16.68 -30.29 24.06
CA ASN A 113 -17.93 -31.02 24.30
C ASN A 113 -18.91 -30.29 25.23
N GLY A 114 -18.50 -29.22 25.92
CA GLY A 114 -19.40 -28.39 26.74
C GLY A 114 -19.83 -29.01 28.08
N ASP A 115 -19.06 -29.95 28.64
CA ASP A 115 -19.45 -30.71 29.84
C ASP A 115 -19.05 -30.04 31.19
N SER A 116 -18.51 -28.82 31.17
CA SER A 116 -18.11 -28.08 32.39
C SER A 116 -18.92 -26.80 32.59
N ASP A 117 -19.14 -26.39 33.85
CA ASP A 117 -19.71 -25.08 34.21
C ASP A 117 -18.84 -23.90 33.68
N ASP A 118 -17.62 -24.17 33.19
CA ASP A 118 -16.76 -23.22 32.47
C ASP A 118 -17.22 -22.94 31.02
N SER A 119 -17.91 -23.90 30.40
CA SER A 119 -18.28 -23.86 29.00
C SER A 119 -19.53 -23.03 28.70
N VAL A 120 -20.40 -22.77 29.68
CA VAL A 120 -21.65 -22.02 29.48
C VAL A 120 -21.38 -20.53 29.33
N ALA A 121 -20.63 -19.93 30.26
CA ALA A 121 -20.23 -18.52 30.16
C ALA A 121 -19.25 -18.24 29.02
N PHE A 122 -18.37 -19.19 28.67
CA PHE A 122 -17.40 -19.04 27.57
C PHE A 122 -18.03 -19.27 26.18
N ASN A 123 -18.89 -20.27 25.99
CA ASN A 123 -19.67 -20.42 24.75
C ASN A 123 -20.74 -19.32 24.61
N GLU A 124 -21.19 -18.72 25.71
CA GLU A 124 -21.99 -17.49 25.63
C GLU A 124 -21.14 -16.32 25.17
N VAL A 125 -19.90 -16.12 25.65
CA VAL A 125 -19.00 -15.05 25.17
C VAL A 125 -18.54 -15.25 23.72
N LEU A 126 -18.27 -16.48 23.30
CA LEU A 126 -17.89 -16.84 21.93
C LEU A 126 -19.11 -16.86 20.98
N GLY A 127 -20.24 -17.35 21.46
CA GLY A 127 -21.55 -17.22 20.82
C GLY A 127 -21.99 -15.77 20.70
N LEU A 128 -21.67 -14.92 21.67
CA LEU A 128 -21.87 -13.47 21.69
C LEU A 128 -20.97 -12.71 20.70
N MET A 129 -19.74 -13.19 20.48
CA MET A 129 -18.82 -12.64 19.46
C MET A 129 -19.28 -12.94 18.03
N LEU A 130 -20.20 -13.88 17.83
CA LEU A 130 -20.81 -14.21 16.54
C LEU A 130 -22.33 -13.92 16.48
N ALA A 131 -23.03 -13.77 17.62
CA ALA A 131 -24.41 -13.31 17.81
C ALA A 131 -24.85 -13.30 19.31
N GLY A 132 -24.86 -12.13 19.97
CA GLY A 132 -25.85 -11.68 20.98
C GLY A 132 -26.21 -12.47 22.29
N VAL A 133 -25.97 -11.79 23.42
CA VAL A 133 -26.46 -11.86 24.84
C VAL A 133 -26.03 -13.02 25.80
N VAL A 134 -25.87 -12.65 27.09
CA VAL A 134 -25.14 -13.19 28.27
C VAL A 134 -25.84 -14.30 29.08
N SER A 135 -25.07 -15.20 29.71
CA SER A 135 -25.36 -15.74 31.06
C SER A 135 -24.10 -16.04 31.89
N SER A 136 -24.35 -16.42 33.14
CA SER A 136 -23.52 -16.27 34.32
C SER A 136 -23.03 -17.63 34.85
N SER A 137 -21.72 -17.91 34.79
CA SER A 137 -21.09 -18.91 35.65
C SER A 137 -19.58 -18.68 35.83
N SER A 138 -19.09 -19.04 37.01
CA SER A 138 -17.86 -18.60 37.68
C SER A 138 -16.61 -19.41 37.32
N SER A 139 -16.36 -19.67 36.04
CA SER A 139 -15.39 -20.69 35.67
C SER A 139 -14.76 -20.39 34.29
N GLY A 140 -13.66 -19.65 34.24
CA GLY A 140 -12.96 -19.29 32.98
C GLY A 140 -11.54 -19.85 32.88
N SER A 141 -11.20 -20.88 33.67
CA SER A 141 -9.80 -21.16 34.06
C SER A 141 -9.09 -22.25 33.25
N SER A 142 -9.79 -22.93 32.32
CA SER A 142 -9.29 -24.14 31.65
C SER A 142 -8.85 -23.96 30.19
N ALA A 143 -9.25 -22.88 29.50
CA ALA A 143 -8.89 -22.63 28.10
C ALA A 143 -7.48 -22.02 27.94
N MET A 144 -7.14 -21.04 28.79
CA MET A 144 -5.87 -20.31 28.72
C MET A 144 -4.60 -21.19 28.83
N PRO A 145 -4.56 -22.23 29.68
CA PRO A 145 -3.42 -23.15 29.71
C PRO A 145 -3.19 -23.92 28.41
N CYS A 146 -4.25 -24.17 27.62
CA CYS A 146 -4.11 -24.80 26.30
C CYS A 146 -3.53 -23.85 25.26
N VAL A 147 -3.90 -22.57 25.32
CA VAL A 147 -3.33 -21.53 24.46
C VAL A 147 -1.82 -21.40 24.66
N GLU A 148 -1.39 -21.34 25.92
CA GLU A 148 0.03 -21.24 26.30
C GLU A 148 0.86 -22.42 25.80
N VAL A 149 0.27 -23.62 25.76
CA VAL A 149 0.96 -24.85 25.31
C VAL A 149 0.97 -25.00 23.79
N LEU A 150 -0.13 -24.65 23.11
CA LEU A 150 -0.31 -24.98 21.69
C LEU A 150 0.14 -23.88 20.73
N LEU A 151 0.03 -22.62 21.13
CA LEU A 151 0.42 -21.50 20.27
C LEU A 151 1.92 -21.54 19.87
N PRO A 152 2.87 -21.85 20.78
CA PRO A 152 4.29 -21.95 20.43
C PRO A 152 4.64 -23.10 19.48
N GLU A 153 3.80 -24.13 19.38
CA GLU A 153 3.99 -25.26 18.46
C GLU A 153 3.30 -25.02 17.10
N LEU A 154 2.15 -24.35 17.14
CA LEU A 154 1.38 -24.06 15.95
C LEU A 154 2.07 -23.02 15.06
N ILE A 155 2.67 -21.98 15.65
CA ILE A 155 3.35 -20.93 14.86
C ILE A 155 4.48 -21.52 14.00
N PRO A 156 5.46 -22.29 14.52
CA PRO A 156 6.49 -22.93 13.71
C PRO A 156 5.95 -23.92 12.69
N LEU A 157 4.89 -24.66 13.02
CA LEU A 157 4.24 -25.58 12.09
C LEU A 157 3.70 -24.83 10.86
N LEU A 158 2.97 -23.74 11.09
CA LEU A 158 2.42 -22.89 10.04
C LEU A 158 3.54 -22.18 9.26
N ASP A 159 4.59 -21.73 9.94
CA ASP A 159 5.72 -21.03 9.33
C ASP A 159 6.54 -21.92 8.39
N SER A 160 6.57 -23.23 8.65
CA SER A 160 7.24 -24.22 7.82
C SER A 160 6.50 -24.58 6.53
N ASP A 161 5.35 -23.95 6.26
CA ASP A 161 4.45 -24.26 5.15
C ASP A 161 4.12 -25.76 5.08
N ALA A 162 3.79 -26.34 6.25
CA ALA A 162 3.54 -27.76 6.39
C ALA A 162 2.34 -28.21 5.53
N THR A 163 2.31 -29.50 5.20
CA THR A 163 1.26 -30.09 4.35
C THR A 163 -0.14 -29.71 4.84
N CYS A 164 -0.98 -29.22 3.91
CA CYS A 164 -2.34 -28.73 4.15
C CYS A 164 -2.45 -27.42 4.96
N CYS A 165 -1.34 -26.69 5.17
CA CYS A 165 -1.32 -25.44 5.94
C CYS A 165 -1.03 -24.19 5.08
N ASN A 166 -0.93 -24.30 3.75
CA ASN A 166 -0.44 -23.20 2.90
C ASN A 166 -1.29 -21.92 2.95
N GLU A 167 -2.61 -22.05 2.99
CA GLU A 167 -3.46 -20.88 3.18
C GLU A 167 -3.20 -20.22 4.54
N LEU A 168 -3.10 -21.03 5.60
CA LEU A 168 -2.78 -20.58 6.97
C LEU A 168 -1.39 -19.96 7.09
N ASN A 169 -0.42 -20.43 6.31
CA ASN A 169 0.90 -19.82 6.21
C ASN A 169 0.79 -18.38 5.70
N GLY A 170 0.08 -18.14 4.60
CA GLY A 170 -0.13 -16.78 4.09
C GLY A 170 -0.85 -15.87 5.10
N TYR A 171 -1.80 -16.42 5.85
CA TYR A 171 -2.46 -15.77 6.98
C TYR A 171 -1.46 -15.43 8.10
N LEU A 172 -0.60 -16.38 8.51
CA LEU A 172 0.45 -16.18 9.51
C LEU A 172 1.42 -15.07 9.10
N GLU A 173 1.89 -15.07 7.85
CA GLU A 173 2.80 -14.06 7.31
C GLU A 173 2.18 -12.66 7.42
N VAL A 174 0.90 -12.52 7.09
CA VAL A 174 0.17 -11.26 7.19
C VAL A 174 -0.01 -10.79 8.65
N ALA A 175 -0.09 -11.70 9.62
CA ALA A 175 -0.12 -11.32 11.04
C ALA A 175 1.24 -10.97 11.63
N LYS A 176 2.34 -11.42 11.03
CA LYS A 176 3.67 -10.97 11.46
C LYS A 176 3.86 -9.46 11.24
N MET A 177 3.12 -8.86 10.30
CA MET A 177 3.15 -7.41 10.05
C MET A 177 2.56 -6.55 11.19
N ILE A 178 1.75 -7.13 12.08
CA ILE A 178 1.15 -6.39 13.21
C ILE A 178 1.91 -6.63 14.52
N VAL A 179 3.04 -7.34 14.49
CA VAL A 179 3.82 -7.70 15.68
C VAL A 179 4.73 -6.53 16.07
N PRO A 180 4.51 -5.88 17.22
CA PRO A 180 5.34 -4.76 17.64
C PRO A 180 6.83 -5.13 17.71
N THR A 181 7.70 -4.19 17.35
CA THR A 181 9.15 -4.38 17.38
C THR A 181 9.62 -4.89 18.74
N GLY A 182 10.40 -5.98 18.73
CA GLY A 182 10.91 -6.62 19.95
C GLY A 182 9.94 -7.58 20.63
N GLN A 183 8.75 -7.83 20.07
CA GLN A 183 7.85 -8.90 20.49
C GLN A 183 7.89 -10.08 19.50
N THR A 184 7.53 -11.26 19.98
CA THR A 184 7.16 -12.38 19.09
C THR A 184 5.68 -12.34 18.75
N LEU A 185 5.30 -13.00 17.64
CA LEU A 185 3.88 -13.18 17.29
C LEU A 185 3.10 -13.86 18.44
N ALA A 186 3.71 -14.86 19.08
CA ALA A 186 3.13 -15.54 20.23
C ALA A 186 2.88 -14.57 21.39
N GLU A 187 3.88 -13.80 21.81
CA GLU A 187 3.76 -12.81 22.88
C GLU A 187 2.67 -11.78 22.58
N THR A 188 2.60 -11.31 21.34
CA THR A 188 1.62 -10.32 20.87
C THR A 188 0.19 -10.84 21.04
N ILE A 189 -0.08 -12.07 20.59
CA ILE A 189 -1.39 -12.72 20.73
C ILE A 189 -1.72 -12.95 22.20
N LEU A 190 -0.74 -13.43 22.97
CA LEU A 190 -0.93 -13.71 24.39
C LEU A 190 -1.27 -12.44 25.19
N ASN A 191 -0.64 -11.31 24.88
CA ASN A 191 -0.94 -10.02 25.51
C ASN A 191 -2.37 -9.54 25.23
N LEU A 192 -2.84 -9.71 23.98
CA LEU A 192 -4.21 -9.39 23.60
C LEU A 192 -5.23 -10.28 24.32
N VAL A 193 -5.01 -11.59 24.30
CA VAL A 193 -5.88 -12.57 24.96
C VAL A 193 -5.90 -12.36 26.47
N ASN A 194 -4.74 -12.10 27.10
CA ASN A 194 -4.64 -11.79 28.53
C ASN A 194 -5.44 -10.53 28.89
N GLY A 195 -5.38 -9.47 28.08
CA GLY A 195 -6.15 -8.24 28.29
C GLY A 195 -7.65 -8.48 28.21
N LEU A 196 -8.09 -9.19 27.15
CA LEU A 196 -9.50 -9.53 26.98
C LEU A 196 -10.00 -10.44 28.12
N HIS A 197 -9.22 -11.45 28.50
CA HIS A 197 -9.54 -12.35 29.60
C HIS A 197 -9.70 -11.59 30.92
N ARG A 198 -8.80 -10.64 31.22
CA ARG A 198 -8.93 -9.77 32.40
C ARG A 198 -10.17 -8.89 32.33
N THR A 199 -10.51 -8.36 31.16
CA THR A 199 -11.73 -7.55 30.96
C THR A 199 -12.99 -8.34 31.29
N MET A 200 -13.04 -9.61 30.88
CA MET A 200 -14.24 -10.44 30.99
C MET A 200 -14.34 -11.22 32.30
N CYS A 201 -13.21 -11.72 32.81
CA CYS A 201 -13.18 -12.74 33.87
C CYS A 201 -12.71 -12.24 35.24
N THR A 202 -12.39 -10.94 35.37
CA THR A 202 -12.12 -10.34 36.68
C THR A 202 -13.39 -10.33 37.53
N THR A 203 -13.28 -10.64 38.82
CA THR A 203 -14.42 -10.63 39.76
C THR A 203 -14.31 -9.47 40.74
N THR A 204 -15.46 -8.92 41.12
CA THR A 204 -15.58 -7.82 42.08
C THR A 204 -15.84 -8.34 43.49
N SER A 205 -15.25 -7.72 44.50
CA SER A 205 -15.34 -8.15 45.90
C SER A 205 -16.68 -7.84 46.58
N SER A 206 -17.55 -7.03 45.97
CA SER A 206 -18.84 -6.68 46.57
C SER A 206 -19.84 -7.84 46.49
N ASP A 207 -19.80 -8.62 45.39
CA ASP A 207 -20.84 -9.61 45.06
C ASP A 207 -20.32 -10.88 44.34
N ASP A 208 -18.99 -11.07 44.24
CA ASP A 208 -18.35 -12.10 43.40
C ASP A 208 -18.79 -12.06 41.91
N ALA A 209 -19.36 -10.92 41.47
CA ALA A 209 -19.86 -10.72 40.13
C ALA A 209 -18.71 -10.46 39.14
N LEU A 210 -18.84 -11.02 37.93
CA LEU A 210 -17.90 -10.81 36.83
C LEU A 210 -17.99 -9.39 36.30
N CYS A 211 -16.83 -8.80 36.00
CA CYS A 211 -16.70 -7.50 35.34
C CYS A 211 -17.39 -7.44 33.96
N SER A 212 -17.59 -8.60 33.31
CA SER A 212 -18.35 -8.70 32.06
C SER A 212 -19.82 -8.30 32.22
N VAL A 213 -20.44 -8.51 33.39
CA VAL A 213 -21.88 -8.25 33.59
C VAL A 213 -22.25 -6.76 33.40
N PRO A 214 -21.63 -5.80 34.12
CA PRO A 214 -21.94 -4.38 33.92
C PRO A 214 -21.53 -3.90 32.53
N LEU A 215 -20.43 -4.42 31.96
CA LEU A 215 -20.00 -4.10 30.59
C LEU A 215 -21.04 -4.56 29.56
N SER A 216 -21.52 -5.80 29.64
CA SER A 216 -22.53 -6.31 28.71
C SER A 216 -23.86 -5.57 28.84
N SER A 217 -24.24 -5.20 30.07
CA SER A 217 -25.43 -4.35 30.28
C SER A 217 -25.27 -2.98 29.60
N TYR A 218 -24.10 -2.37 29.71
CA TYR A 218 -23.79 -1.12 29.02
C TYR A 218 -23.85 -1.28 27.51
N LEU A 219 -23.12 -2.26 26.96
CA LEU A 219 -23.09 -2.55 25.53
C LEU A 219 -24.50 -2.81 24.97
N SER A 220 -25.36 -3.54 25.67
CA SER A 220 -26.74 -3.77 25.23
C SER A 220 -27.59 -2.50 25.09
N GLY A 221 -27.20 -1.41 25.75
CA GLY A 221 -27.87 -0.11 25.67
C GLY A 221 -27.30 0.83 24.61
N VAL A 222 -26.04 0.63 24.18
CA VAL A 222 -25.34 1.53 23.24
C VAL A 222 -25.11 0.91 21.86
N VAL A 223 -25.11 -0.42 21.77
CA VAL A 223 -24.97 -1.18 20.52
C VAL A 223 -26.27 -1.07 19.72
N THR A 224 -26.18 -0.68 18.45
CA THR A 224 -27.33 -0.66 17.53
C THR A 224 -27.50 -2.00 16.83
N SER A 225 -28.71 -2.32 16.32
CA SER A 225 -29.02 -3.62 15.69
C SER A 225 -28.21 -3.95 14.42
N GLY A 226 -27.37 -3.04 13.94
CA GLY A 226 -26.49 -3.23 12.79
C GLY A 226 -25.05 -3.63 13.14
N GLU A 227 -24.62 -3.56 14.41
CA GLU A 227 -23.26 -3.96 14.78
C GLU A 227 -23.15 -5.49 14.90
N SER A 228 -22.26 -6.09 14.11
CA SER A 228 -22.09 -7.55 14.01
C SER A 228 -21.02 -8.12 14.94
N SER A 229 -20.16 -7.27 15.53
CA SER A 229 -18.99 -7.72 16.31
C SER A 229 -18.97 -7.19 17.75
N LEU A 230 -19.08 -8.09 18.73
CA LEU A 230 -18.87 -7.76 20.15
C LEU A 230 -17.46 -7.21 20.42
N LEU A 231 -16.44 -7.73 19.73
CA LEU A 231 -15.06 -7.24 19.88
C LEU A 231 -14.95 -5.77 19.44
N GLY A 232 -15.56 -5.43 18.30
CA GLY A 232 -15.69 -4.05 17.84
C GLY A 232 -16.43 -3.17 18.84
N ALA A 233 -17.52 -3.66 19.43
CA ALA A 233 -18.25 -2.94 20.47
C ALA A 233 -17.43 -2.72 21.76
N ILE A 234 -16.64 -3.70 22.20
CA ILE A 234 -15.73 -3.55 23.34
C ILE A 234 -14.64 -2.51 23.04
N ILE A 235 -14.01 -2.59 21.87
CA ILE A 235 -12.92 -1.68 21.48
C ILE A 235 -13.45 -0.25 21.30
N PHE A 236 -14.54 -0.08 20.56
CA PHE A 236 -15.04 1.24 20.19
C PHE A 236 -16.05 1.77 21.19
N GLN A 237 -17.20 1.11 21.39
CA GLN A 237 -18.26 1.64 22.25
C GLN A 237 -17.86 1.74 23.73
N ALA A 238 -17.16 0.73 24.27
CA ALA A 238 -16.65 0.80 25.65
C ALA A 238 -15.29 1.49 25.77
N GLY A 239 -14.46 1.48 24.71
CA GLY A 239 -13.10 2.02 24.75
C GLY A 239 -12.98 3.51 24.43
N VAL A 240 -13.61 4.01 23.36
CA VAL A 240 -13.50 5.42 22.91
C VAL A 240 -13.82 6.42 24.03
N PRO A 241 -14.86 6.24 24.88
CA PRO A 241 -15.11 7.14 26.01
C PRO A 241 -13.91 7.33 26.95
N LEU A 242 -13.08 6.30 27.14
CA LEU A 242 -11.88 6.38 27.99
C LEU A 242 -10.81 7.29 27.41
N TYR A 243 -10.71 7.41 26.08
CA TYR A 243 -9.76 8.31 25.42
C TYR A 243 -10.20 9.78 25.47
N ALA A 244 -11.49 10.02 25.70
CA ALA A 244 -12.06 11.35 25.83
C ALA A 244 -12.22 11.78 27.31
N ALA A 245 -11.83 10.95 28.27
CA ALA A 245 -11.96 11.24 29.68
C ALA A 245 -10.91 12.25 30.17
N ALA A 246 -11.27 13.05 31.18
CA ALA A 246 -10.36 13.99 31.83
C ALA A 246 -9.39 13.24 32.74
N GLU A 247 -8.08 13.38 32.49
CA GLU A 247 -7.03 12.71 33.28
C GLU A 247 -7.14 12.98 34.78
N SER A 248 -7.48 14.22 35.18
CA SER A 248 -7.61 14.62 36.58
C SER A 248 -8.72 13.91 37.35
N ASP A 249 -9.75 13.45 36.64
CA ASP A 249 -11.01 12.99 37.24
C ASP A 249 -11.33 11.53 36.88
N VAL A 250 -10.58 10.91 35.95
CA VAL A 250 -10.84 9.58 35.40
C VAL A 250 -11.02 8.52 36.49
N CYS A 251 -10.18 8.52 37.53
CA CYS A 251 -10.29 7.55 38.62
C CYS A 251 -11.60 7.68 39.40
N SER A 252 -12.01 8.91 39.75
CA SER A 252 -13.28 9.13 40.46
C SER A 252 -14.49 8.91 39.57
N SER A 253 -14.40 9.24 38.29
CA SER A 253 -15.48 9.08 37.32
C SER A 253 -15.78 7.60 37.04
N LEU A 254 -14.77 6.73 37.02
CA LEU A 254 -14.93 5.29 36.80
C LEU A 254 -15.75 4.59 37.91
N ASP A 255 -15.86 5.16 39.11
CA ASP A 255 -16.76 4.67 40.17
C ASP A 255 -18.23 5.10 39.95
N THR A 256 -18.53 5.84 38.88
CA THR A 256 -19.86 6.39 38.57
C THR A 256 -20.32 5.97 37.17
N THR A 257 -21.57 6.28 36.84
CA THR A 257 -22.12 6.03 35.48
C THR A 257 -21.82 7.16 34.50
N SER A 258 -20.73 7.91 34.72
CA SER A 258 -20.35 9.02 33.84
C SER A 258 -18.86 9.35 33.93
N LEU A 259 -18.26 9.66 32.79
CA LEU A 259 -16.88 10.12 32.67
C LEU A 259 -16.84 11.63 32.49
N ALA A 260 -16.09 12.33 33.34
CA ALA A 260 -15.79 13.74 33.09
C ALA A 260 -15.05 13.85 31.74
N SER A 261 -15.51 14.73 30.86
CA SER A 261 -14.92 14.92 29.53
C SER A 261 -13.60 15.71 29.64
N GLY A 262 -12.54 15.15 29.06
CA GLY A 262 -11.27 15.82 28.81
C GLY A 262 -11.29 16.66 27.53
N LEU A 263 -12.32 16.51 26.68
CA LEU A 263 -12.49 17.33 25.48
C LEU A 263 -13.06 18.70 25.85
N VAL A 264 -14.07 18.76 26.72
CA VAL A 264 -14.67 20.02 27.21
C VAL A 264 -14.86 19.98 28.73
N SER A 265 -14.25 20.95 29.41
CA SER A 265 -14.36 21.08 30.87
C SER A 265 -15.81 21.23 31.33
N GLY A 266 -16.20 20.46 32.35
CA GLY A 266 -17.53 20.52 32.97
C GLY A 266 -18.63 19.80 32.19
N LYS A 267 -18.25 18.96 31.23
CA LYS A 267 -19.15 18.07 30.47
C LYS A 267 -18.88 16.63 30.87
N ASP A 268 -19.89 15.80 30.67
CA ASP A 268 -19.98 14.45 31.21
C ASP A 268 -20.39 13.49 30.09
N ILE A 269 -19.62 12.42 29.89
CA ILE A 269 -19.85 11.37 28.91
C ILE A 269 -20.58 10.21 29.61
N PRO A 270 -21.72 9.73 29.09
CA PRO A 270 -22.40 8.55 29.63
C PRO A 270 -21.49 7.31 29.61
N TYR A 271 -21.39 6.62 30.75
CA TYR A 271 -20.58 5.41 30.87
C TYR A 271 -21.16 4.47 31.94
N TYR A 272 -20.51 3.33 32.17
CA TYR A 272 -20.88 2.44 33.27
C TYR A 272 -19.90 2.60 34.43
N ALA A 273 -20.35 2.27 35.65
CA ALA A 273 -19.49 2.26 36.84
C ALA A 273 -18.51 1.07 36.76
N ALA A 274 -17.46 1.22 35.97
CA ALA A 274 -16.47 0.20 35.73
C ALA A 274 -15.64 -0.09 36.98
N SER A 275 -15.37 0.92 37.82
CA SER A 275 -14.55 0.82 39.03
C SER A 275 -13.25 0.06 38.72
N CYS A 276 -12.84 -0.87 39.57
CA CYS A 276 -11.64 -1.69 39.36
C CYS A 276 -11.68 -2.58 38.10
N CYS A 277 -12.85 -2.81 37.47
CA CYS A 277 -12.94 -3.55 36.21
C CYS A 277 -12.32 -2.81 35.02
N ALA A 278 -12.19 -1.47 35.10
CA ALA A 278 -11.59 -0.66 34.04
C ALA A 278 -10.12 -1.02 33.77
N SER A 279 -9.41 -1.57 34.76
CA SER A 279 -8.01 -1.98 34.61
C SER A 279 -7.83 -3.09 33.56
N GLY A 280 -8.76 -4.05 33.51
CA GLY A 280 -8.75 -5.11 32.51
C GLY A 280 -8.94 -4.55 31.09
N LEU A 281 -9.95 -3.70 30.90
CA LEU A 281 -10.23 -3.05 29.62
C LEU A 281 -9.08 -2.14 29.20
N SER A 282 -8.49 -1.40 30.13
CA SER A 282 -7.31 -0.56 29.87
C SER A 282 -6.11 -1.37 29.38
N ALA A 283 -5.84 -2.53 29.98
CA ALA A 283 -4.74 -3.40 29.53
C ALA A 283 -5.02 -3.99 28.13
N PHE A 284 -6.27 -4.32 27.83
CA PHE A 284 -6.68 -4.78 26.51
C PHE A 284 -6.51 -3.69 25.44
N LEU A 285 -7.00 -2.47 25.72
CA LEU A 285 -6.87 -1.33 24.81
C LEU A 285 -5.41 -0.94 24.59
N GLN A 286 -4.56 -1.02 25.63
CA GLN A 286 -3.12 -0.78 25.50
C GLN A 286 -2.46 -1.77 24.53
N SER A 287 -2.85 -3.06 24.58
CA SER A 287 -2.36 -4.05 23.61
C SER A 287 -2.83 -3.72 22.19
N VAL A 288 -4.11 -3.36 22.01
CA VAL A 288 -4.66 -2.95 20.70
C VAL A 288 -3.94 -1.73 20.13
N ASP A 289 -3.69 -0.72 20.98
CA ASP A 289 -3.00 0.51 20.62
C ASP A 289 -1.55 0.26 20.19
N ALA A 290 -0.85 -0.67 20.85
CA ALA A 290 0.48 -1.08 20.43
C ALA A 290 0.50 -1.72 19.02
N LEU A 291 -0.52 -2.50 18.66
CA LEU A 291 -0.66 -3.06 17.29
C LEU A 291 -0.90 -1.95 16.27
N ALA A 292 -1.83 -1.05 16.57
CA ALA A 292 -2.19 0.07 15.68
C ALA A 292 -0.99 1.01 15.44
N THR A 293 -0.25 1.33 16.52
CA THR A 293 0.95 2.16 16.47
C THR A 293 2.07 1.47 15.69
N HIS A 294 2.26 0.16 15.85
CA HIS A 294 3.27 -0.55 15.08
C HIS A 294 2.96 -0.56 13.58
N LEU A 295 1.71 -0.88 13.22
CA LEU A 295 1.27 -0.98 11.83
C LEU A 295 1.28 0.37 11.10
N SER A 296 0.82 1.43 11.76
CA SER A 296 0.53 2.72 11.10
C SER A 296 1.40 3.89 11.55
N GLY A 297 2.19 3.70 12.61
CA GLY A 297 2.89 4.77 13.32
C GLY A 297 2.00 5.62 14.23
N ASN A 298 0.70 5.75 13.94
CA ASN A 298 -0.24 6.49 14.78
C ASN A 298 -0.84 5.62 15.89
N SER A 299 -0.86 6.13 17.11
CA SER A 299 -1.68 5.59 18.20
C SER A 299 -3.18 5.81 17.95
N MET A 300 -4.02 5.05 18.64
CA MET A 300 -5.48 5.19 18.60
C MET A 300 -5.93 6.59 19.03
N ALA A 301 -5.25 7.21 20.01
CA ALA A 301 -5.55 8.57 20.45
C ALA A 301 -5.24 9.62 19.38
N GLU A 302 -4.10 9.47 18.68
CA GLU A 302 -3.75 10.32 17.53
C GLU A 302 -4.73 10.11 16.38
N LEU A 303 -5.07 8.86 16.09
CA LEU A 303 -6.06 8.50 15.07
C LEU A 303 -7.42 9.16 15.34
N PHE A 304 -7.95 9.06 16.56
CA PHE A 304 -9.22 9.70 16.93
C PHE A 304 -9.12 11.22 16.83
N THR A 305 -7.99 11.81 17.23
CA THR A 305 -7.75 13.24 17.08
C THR A 305 -7.74 13.65 15.60
N ALA A 306 -7.15 12.83 14.72
CA ALA A 306 -7.08 13.10 13.30
C ALA A 306 -8.44 12.98 12.61
N ILE A 307 -9.15 11.88 12.86
CA ILE A 307 -10.48 11.61 12.30
C ILE A 307 -11.52 12.66 12.74
N THR A 308 -11.37 13.26 13.92
CA THR A 308 -12.31 14.27 14.42
C THR A 308 -11.90 15.71 14.07
N GLY A 309 -10.85 15.90 13.26
CA GLY A 309 -10.36 17.23 12.87
C GLY A 309 -9.81 18.07 14.03
N ARG A 310 -9.29 17.41 15.08
CA ARG A 310 -8.85 18.06 16.33
C ARG A 310 -7.34 18.23 16.45
N GLN A 311 -6.59 18.13 15.38
CA GLN A 311 -5.13 18.24 15.37
C GLN A 311 -4.64 19.58 15.94
N ASN A 312 -5.43 20.65 15.73
CA ASN A 312 -5.15 22.01 16.21
C ASN A 312 -6.02 22.42 17.41
N ALA A 313 -6.85 21.51 17.95
CA ALA A 313 -7.67 21.80 19.11
C ALA A 313 -6.83 21.88 20.39
N ALA A 314 -7.27 22.70 21.36
CA ALA A 314 -6.61 22.82 22.65
C ALA A 314 -6.69 21.51 23.48
N SER A 315 -7.75 20.73 23.28
CA SER A 315 -7.97 19.42 23.89
C SER A 315 -8.03 18.33 22.81
N LYS A 316 -7.28 17.25 23.04
CA LYS A 316 -7.15 16.10 22.15
C LYS A 316 -7.53 14.81 22.88
N PHE A 317 -7.82 13.76 22.13
CA PHE A 317 -7.96 12.43 22.71
C PHE A 317 -6.62 12.00 23.32
N THR A 318 -6.67 11.29 24.44
CA THR A 318 -5.47 10.90 25.20
C THR A 318 -5.58 9.46 25.68
N ALA A 319 -4.51 8.69 25.58
CA ALA A 319 -4.43 7.35 26.16
C ALA A 319 -4.11 7.45 27.66
N LEU A 320 -5.02 6.98 28.53
CA LEU A 320 -4.91 7.07 30.00
C LEU A 320 -4.56 5.74 30.67
N TYR A 321 -3.89 4.81 29.96
CA TYR A 321 -3.72 3.44 30.45
C TYR A 321 -2.99 3.37 31.79
N SER A 322 -1.87 4.07 31.93
CA SER A 322 -1.08 4.09 33.18
C SER A 322 -1.85 4.73 34.33
N THR A 323 -2.61 5.79 34.06
CA THR A 323 -3.47 6.46 35.05
C THR A 323 -4.57 5.53 35.53
N ILE A 324 -5.28 4.86 34.62
CA ILE A 324 -6.35 3.90 34.96
C ILE A 324 -5.81 2.71 35.77
N GLN A 325 -4.65 2.17 35.38
CA GLN A 325 -4.00 1.08 36.10
C GLN A 325 -3.52 1.49 37.51
N GLY A 326 -3.25 2.77 37.73
CA GLY A 326 -2.87 3.34 39.03
C GLY A 326 -4.04 3.78 39.91
N CYS A 327 -5.29 3.74 39.41
CA CYS A 327 -6.45 4.19 40.16
C CYS A 327 -6.71 3.31 41.40
N THR A 328 -7.17 3.95 42.48
CA THR A 328 -7.63 3.27 43.69
C THR A 328 -9.15 3.39 43.78
N PHE A 329 -9.84 2.26 43.81
CA PHE A 329 -11.31 2.20 43.78
C PHE A 329 -11.90 1.79 45.12
N GLY A 330 -13.18 2.13 45.33
CA GLY A 330 -13.92 1.66 46.50
C GLY A 330 -14.16 0.14 46.52
N SER A 331 -14.25 -0.48 45.34
CA SER A 331 -14.36 -1.93 45.16
C SER A 331 -12.97 -2.56 44.92
N THR A 332 -12.78 -3.81 45.35
CA THR A 332 -11.55 -4.56 45.04
C THR A 332 -11.84 -5.63 43.99
N CYS A 333 -10.95 -5.75 43.00
CA CYS A 333 -11.08 -6.73 41.93
C CYS A 333 -10.04 -7.82 42.07
N THR A 334 -10.43 -9.06 41.80
CA THR A 334 -9.53 -10.20 41.75
C THR A 334 -9.34 -10.62 40.29
N ASN A 335 -8.10 -10.54 39.81
CA ASN A 335 -7.74 -11.04 38.48
C ASN A 335 -8.08 -12.54 38.37
N PRO A 336 -8.38 -13.04 37.16
CA PRO A 336 -8.58 -14.46 36.95
C PRO A 336 -7.35 -15.28 37.39
N SER A 337 -7.60 -16.50 37.84
CA SER A 337 -6.58 -17.41 38.41
C SER A 337 -5.46 -17.80 37.45
N PHE A 338 -5.64 -17.55 36.15
CA PHE A 338 -4.65 -17.86 35.12
C PHE A 338 -4.44 -16.65 34.20
N THR A 339 -3.22 -16.13 34.16
CA THR A 339 -2.74 -15.18 33.16
C THR A 339 -1.47 -15.77 32.58
N ILE A 340 -1.39 -15.87 31.25
CA ILE A 340 -0.31 -16.58 30.56
C ILE A 340 1.02 -15.84 30.81
N SER A 341 2.08 -16.59 31.08
CA SER A 341 3.41 -16.02 31.29
C SER A 341 3.99 -15.59 29.94
N SER A 342 3.93 -14.30 29.61
CA SER A 342 4.71 -13.77 28.48
C SER A 342 6.20 -13.81 28.86
N THR A 343 6.94 -14.72 28.24
CA THR A 343 8.41 -14.71 28.33
C THR A 343 8.91 -13.84 27.21
N SER A 344 9.66 -12.78 27.54
CA SER A 344 10.29 -11.91 26.55
C SER A 344 11.38 -12.68 25.81
N SER A 345 11.15 -12.97 24.54
CA SER A 345 12.14 -13.59 23.67
C SER A 345 12.84 -12.50 22.87
N ASN A 346 14.16 -12.33 23.03
CA ASN A 346 14.91 -11.47 22.13
C ASN A 346 14.97 -12.13 20.75
N SER A 347 14.19 -11.63 19.78
CA SER A 347 14.41 -11.98 18.38
C SER A 347 15.70 -11.30 17.90
N SER A 348 16.58 -12.07 17.27
CA SER A 348 17.75 -11.53 16.58
C SER A 348 17.36 -11.18 15.16
N SER A 349 17.49 -9.91 14.77
CA SER A 349 17.32 -9.48 13.39
C SER A 349 18.39 -10.12 12.49
N ASN A 350 17.99 -10.54 11.30
CA ASN A 350 18.89 -11.12 10.32
C ASN A 350 18.97 -10.15 9.13
N ASN A 351 19.79 -9.10 9.26
CA ASN A 351 19.83 -7.95 8.33
C ASN A 351 20.01 -8.35 6.85
N GLY A 352 20.73 -9.44 6.56
CA GLY A 352 20.95 -9.90 5.18
C GLY A 352 19.69 -10.41 4.46
N ALA A 353 18.64 -10.80 5.18
CA ALA A 353 17.36 -11.18 4.58
C ALA A 353 16.50 -9.97 4.21
N VAL A 354 16.62 -8.87 4.98
CA VAL A 354 15.89 -7.62 4.76
C VAL A 354 16.40 -6.94 3.50
N ASP A 355 17.72 -6.81 3.36
CA ASP A 355 18.35 -6.18 2.19
C ASP A 355 17.99 -6.88 0.87
N SER A 356 17.74 -8.19 0.90
CA SER A 356 17.32 -8.95 -0.29
C SER A 356 15.86 -8.74 -0.71
N LYS A 357 15.04 -8.18 0.18
CA LYS A 357 13.60 -7.94 0.00
C LYS A 357 13.27 -6.47 -0.24
N THR A 358 14.16 -5.56 0.13
CA THR A 358 14.00 -4.12 -0.13
C THR A 358 14.52 -3.78 -1.52
N ARG A 359 13.61 -3.39 -2.43
CA ARG A 359 13.96 -2.99 -3.80
C ARG A 359 14.63 -1.61 -3.80
N SER A 360 15.59 -1.42 -4.68
CA SER A 360 16.28 -0.15 -4.93
C SER A 360 16.25 0.17 -6.43
N PRO A 361 16.36 1.46 -6.83
CA PRO A 361 16.34 1.82 -8.25
C PRO A 361 17.58 1.28 -8.98
N GLU A 362 17.39 0.69 -10.16
CA GLU A 362 18.48 0.18 -10.99
C GLU A 362 19.00 1.25 -11.96
N ASN A 363 20.32 1.30 -12.17
CA ASN A 363 21.00 2.24 -13.07
C ASN A 363 20.68 3.73 -12.81
N VAL A 364 20.37 4.06 -11.55
CA VAL A 364 20.18 5.45 -11.09
C VAL A 364 21.35 5.85 -10.21
N THR A 365 21.87 7.04 -10.46
CA THR A 365 22.81 7.75 -9.59
C THR A 365 22.08 8.93 -8.96
N CYS A 366 22.14 9.08 -7.64
CA CYS A 366 21.50 10.20 -6.94
C CYS A 366 22.28 10.59 -5.67
N THR A 367 22.00 11.76 -5.10
CA THR A 367 22.49 12.10 -3.76
C THR A 367 21.60 11.40 -2.75
N LEU A 368 22.16 10.46 -1.99
CA LEU A 368 21.41 9.75 -0.96
C LEU A 368 21.27 10.61 0.31
N VAL A 369 20.07 10.67 0.85
CA VAL A 369 19.74 11.29 2.13
C VAL A 369 18.96 10.31 3.00
N ASN A 370 19.14 10.41 4.32
CA ASN A 370 18.30 9.67 5.25
C ASN A 370 17.00 10.44 5.45
N TYR A 371 15.88 9.82 5.09
CA TYR A 371 14.55 10.31 5.41
C TYR A 371 14.06 9.55 6.63
N CYS A 372 13.66 10.25 7.69
CA CYS A 372 13.19 9.64 8.94
C CYS A 372 11.79 10.14 9.28
N ASP A 373 10.94 9.26 9.79
CA ASP A 373 9.63 9.61 10.33
C ASP A 373 9.73 10.14 11.77
N SER A 374 8.62 10.59 12.35
CA SER A 374 8.58 11.07 13.75
C SER A 374 8.93 10.02 14.80
N ASP A 375 8.93 8.74 14.43
CA ASP A 375 9.27 7.61 15.31
C ASP A 375 10.75 7.21 15.18
N ASP A 376 11.57 8.05 14.52
CA ASP A 376 13.00 7.83 14.22
C ASP A 376 13.26 6.60 13.33
N VAL A 377 12.27 6.13 12.56
CA VAL A 377 12.44 5.08 11.55
C VAL A 377 12.95 5.74 10.28
N CYS A 378 14.08 5.28 9.74
CA CYS A 378 14.74 5.92 8.61
C CYS A 378 14.99 4.99 7.41
N SER A 379 14.93 5.56 6.21
CA SER A 379 15.32 4.95 4.94
C SER A 379 16.29 5.84 4.17
N SER A 380 17.21 5.22 3.43
CA SER A 380 18.12 5.93 2.53
C SER A 380 17.45 6.12 1.17
N VAL A 381 17.21 7.36 0.78
CA VAL A 381 16.44 7.71 -0.43
C VAL A 381 17.18 8.72 -1.28
N CYS A 382 16.81 8.84 -2.55
CA CYS A 382 17.34 9.90 -3.41
C CYS A 382 16.79 11.27 -2.96
N GLU A 383 17.68 12.25 -2.79
CA GLU A 383 17.30 13.64 -2.65
C GLU A 383 16.59 14.10 -3.93
N ALA A 384 15.41 14.70 -3.77
CA ALA A 384 14.57 15.14 -4.89
C ALA A 384 15.34 16.05 -5.87
N GLY A 385 15.24 15.74 -7.17
CA GLY A 385 15.89 16.48 -8.26
C GLY A 385 17.38 16.18 -8.43
N THR A 386 17.87 15.08 -7.84
CA THR A 386 19.28 14.66 -7.96
C THR A 386 19.45 13.37 -8.73
N ALA A 387 18.38 12.65 -9.05
CA ALA A 387 18.46 11.40 -9.78
C ALA A 387 18.89 11.65 -11.24
N ILE A 388 19.88 10.89 -11.68
CA ILE A 388 20.33 10.87 -13.07
C ILE A 388 20.47 9.42 -13.54
N ILE A 389 20.16 9.21 -14.81
CA ILE A 389 20.34 7.94 -15.53
C ILE A 389 21.45 8.10 -16.57
N GLU A 390 21.80 7.00 -17.25
CA GLU A 390 22.78 6.99 -18.33
C GLU A 390 22.49 8.13 -19.35
N PRO A 391 23.47 9.00 -19.68
CA PRO A 391 23.24 10.16 -20.54
C PRO A 391 22.65 9.82 -21.92
N TRP A 392 23.02 8.68 -22.50
CA TRP A 392 22.49 8.27 -23.80
C TRP A 392 20.99 7.92 -23.72
N VAL A 393 20.54 7.32 -22.62
CA VAL A 393 19.13 7.00 -22.37
C VAL A 393 18.34 8.28 -22.21
N ALA A 394 18.79 9.19 -21.35
CA ALA A 394 18.14 10.48 -21.13
C ALA A 394 18.00 11.27 -22.45
N ARG A 395 19.06 11.29 -23.27
CA ARG A 395 19.05 11.94 -24.59
C ARG A 395 18.06 11.29 -25.55
N ALA A 396 18.04 9.96 -25.64
CA ALA A 396 17.16 9.23 -26.54
C ALA A 396 15.69 9.40 -26.15
N ILE A 397 15.36 9.32 -24.86
CA ILE A 397 14.01 9.56 -24.34
C ILE A 397 13.56 11.00 -24.61
N ALA A 398 14.42 12.00 -24.36
CA ALA A 398 14.09 13.39 -24.67
C ALA A 398 13.81 13.60 -26.16
N TYR A 399 14.58 12.95 -27.03
CA TYR A 399 14.35 13.00 -28.47
C TYR A 399 13.01 12.34 -28.87
N GLN A 400 12.72 11.14 -28.36
CA GLN A 400 11.44 10.43 -28.59
C GLN A 400 10.24 11.25 -28.11
N ARG A 401 10.38 11.93 -26.97
CA ARG A 401 9.35 12.83 -26.43
C ARG A 401 9.06 13.97 -27.39
N ASN A 402 10.10 14.63 -27.91
CA ASN A 402 9.94 15.72 -28.87
C ASN A 402 9.24 15.27 -30.15
N LEU A 403 9.53 14.05 -30.63
CA LEU A 403 8.81 13.47 -31.77
C LEU A 403 7.33 13.20 -31.42
N SER A 404 7.05 12.70 -30.21
CA SER A 404 5.68 12.47 -29.73
C SER A 404 4.89 13.76 -29.56
N TYR A 405 5.54 14.90 -29.30
CA TYR A 405 4.88 16.21 -29.23
C TYR A 405 4.34 16.69 -30.58
N MET A 406 4.86 16.15 -31.69
CA MET A 406 4.33 16.43 -33.04
C MET A 406 3.01 15.70 -33.33
N GLU A 407 2.55 14.86 -32.40
CA GLU A 407 1.30 14.13 -32.49
C GLU A 407 0.26 14.70 -31.51
N THR A 408 -0.99 14.27 -31.65
CA THR A 408 -2.05 14.64 -30.70
C THR A 408 -1.97 13.76 -29.46
N LEU A 409 -2.59 14.19 -28.35
CA LEU A 409 -2.66 13.37 -27.12
C LEU A 409 -3.18 11.94 -27.38
N CYS A 410 -4.02 11.76 -28.42
CA CYS A 410 -4.66 10.50 -28.75
C CYS A 410 -3.71 9.46 -29.38
N TYR A 411 -2.56 9.90 -29.87
CA TYR A 411 -1.57 9.07 -30.56
C TYR A 411 -0.17 9.16 -29.97
N ALA A 412 0.10 10.16 -29.11
CA ALA A 412 1.38 10.28 -28.43
C ALA A 412 1.70 9.02 -27.60
N GLU A 413 2.99 8.68 -27.58
CA GLU A 413 3.55 7.61 -26.76
C GLU A 413 4.48 8.23 -25.70
N LEU A 414 4.04 8.22 -24.44
CA LEU A 414 4.68 8.93 -23.35
C LEU A 414 5.08 7.95 -22.23
N PRO A 415 6.35 8.00 -21.77
CA PRO A 415 6.72 7.44 -20.48
C PRO A 415 5.87 8.05 -19.37
N ALA A 416 5.47 7.23 -18.41
CA ALA A 416 4.54 7.59 -17.35
C ALA A 416 4.90 6.84 -16.06
N THR A 417 4.14 7.10 -15.00
CA THR A 417 4.31 6.44 -13.70
C THR A 417 2.95 6.26 -13.03
N HIS A 418 2.70 5.06 -12.54
CA HIS A 418 1.50 4.75 -11.75
C HIS A 418 1.72 5.14 -10.29
N ASN A 419 0.69 5.70 -9.65
CA ASN A 419 0.71 6.23 -8.27
C ASN A 419 1.98 7.04 -7.97
N SER A 420 2.27 8.01 -8.84
CA SER A 420 3.55 8.72 -8.93
C SER A 420 4.00 9.38 -7.62
N VAL A 421 3.03 9.82 -6.81
CA VAL A 421 3.21 10.48 -5.50
C VAL A 421 3.56 9.54 -4.37
N ILE A 422 3.29 8.24 -4.52
CA ILE A 422 3.50 7.22 -3.49
C ILE A 422 4.95 6.74 -3.60
N THR A 423 5.88 7.63 -3.21
CA THR A 423 7.30 7.48 -3.46
C THR A 423 8.17 7.44 -2.20
N GLN A 424 9.19 6.59 -2.19
CA GLN A 424 10.18 6.50 -1.11
C GLN A 424 10.88 7.85 -0.86
N ALA A 425 11.14 8.64 -1.90
CA ALA A 425 11.73 9.99 -1.77
C ALA A 425 10.91 10.94 -0.87
N ARG A 426 9.64 10.60 -0.57
CA ARG A 426 8.74 11.35 0.31
C ARG A 426 8.27 10.53 1.53
N GLY A 427 8.96 9.44 1.85
CA GLY A 427 8.75 8.64 3.06
C GLY A 427 7.74 7.49 2.93
N TYR A 428 7.06 7.32 1.79
CA TYR A 428 6.21 6.14 1.59
C TYR A 428 7.10 4.88 1.58
N GLY A 429 6.66 3.80 2.24
CA GLY A 429 7.46 2.60 2.42
C GLY A 429 8.57 2.70 3.48
N ASN A 430 8.68 3.82 4.22
CA ASN A 430 9.74 4.03 5.21
C ASN A 430 9.70 3.07 6.40
N ARG A 431 8.64 2.28 6.57
CA ARG A 431 8.50 1.24 7.60
C ARG A 431 8.57 -0.19 7.04
N ASP A 432 8.70 -0.37 5.72
CA ASP A 432 8.69 -1.68 5.07
C ASP A 432 9.78 -2.62 5.62
N GLN A 433 10.94 -2.07 5.98
CA GLN A 433 12.05 -2.79 6.60
C GLN A 433 11.67 -3.40 7.95
N LEU A 434 10.83 -2.72 8.75
CA LEU A 434 10.39 -3.23 10.06
C LEU A 434 9.56 -4.50 9.88
N PHE A 435 8.72 -4.53 8.84
CA PHE A 435 7.90 -5.70 8.53
C PHE A 435 8.72 -6.80 7.86
N ASN A 436 9.59 -6.45 6.92
CA ASN A 436 10.45 -7.39 6.21
C ASN A 436 11.41 -8.15 7.14
N GLU A 437 11.80 -7.54 8.27
CA GLU A 437 12.54 -8.20 9.36
C GLU A 437 11.79 -9.36 10.01
N ALA A 438 10.46 -9.24 10.14
CA ALA A 438 9.61 -10.24 10.78
C ALA A 438 9.16 -11.36 9.82
N LEU A 439 9.22 -11.13 8.51
CA LEU A 439 8.69 -12.03 7.47
C LEU A 439 9.65 -13.17 7.10
N ASN A 440 9.08 -14.27 6.58
CA ASN A 440 9.85 -15.47 6.24
C ASN A 440 10.89 -15.21 5.14
N ALA A 441 12.18 -15.18 5.52
CA ALA A 441 13.31 -14.92 4.62
C ALA A 441 13.45 -15.94 3.47
N SER A 442 12.96 -17.17 3.63
CA SER A 442 13.10 -18.23 2.62
C SER A 442 11.97 -18.23 1.58
N ASN A 443 10.88 -17.50 1.85
CA ASN A 443 9.77 -17.34 0.92
C ASN A 443 9.95 -16.07 0.10
N SER A 444 10.21 -16.21 -1.20
CA SER A 444 10.40 -15.07 -2.12
C SER A 444 9.14 -14.23 -2.30
N ASN A 445 7.97 -14.79 -2.00
CA ASN A 445 6.70 -14.08 -2.03
C ASN A 445 6.33 -13.54 -0.65
N SER A 446 7.20 -13.61 0.37
CA SER A 446 6.92 -13.02 1.68
C SER A 446 7.74 -11.75 1.88
N TYR A 447 7.19 -10.62 1.45
CA TYR A 447 7.79 -9.30 1.63
C TYR A 447 6.72 -8.21 1.67
N VAL A 448 7.08 -7.07 2.25
CA VAL A 448 6.30 -5.85 2.24
C VAL A 448 6.95 -4.85 1.31
N HIS A 449 6.12 -4.24 0.47
CA HIS A 449 6.46 -3.11 -0.37
C HIS A 449 5.23 -2.19 -0.46
N THR A 450 5.32 -1.00 0.12
CA THR A 450 4.18 -0.09 0.25
C THR A 450 4.39 1.27 -0.43
N SER A 451 5.46 1.38 -1.22
CA SER A 451 5.72 2.48 -2.16
C SER A 451 5.55 2.00 -3.61
N ASN A 452 4.96 2.82 -4.47
CA ASN A 452 4.93 2.52 -5.92
C ASN A 452 6.21 2.99 -6.61
N GLN A 453 6.81 4.10 -6.16
CA GLN A 453 7.98 4.72 -6.80
C GLN A 453 9.17 4.87 -5.84
N PHE A 454 10.38 4.93 -6.39
CA PHE A 454 11.59 5.25 -5.62
C PHE A 454 11.90 6.75 -5.58
N LEU A 455 11.64 7.41 -6.71
CA LEU A 455 12.15 8.75 -7.03
C LEU A 455 11.08 9.82 -6.82
N SER A 456 11.48 11.06 -6.56
CA SER A 456 10.52 12.18 -6.39
C SER A 456 9.77 12.48 -7.69
N LEU A 457 8.72 13.30 -7.66
CA LEU A 457 8.02 13.71 -8.88
C LEU A 457 8.94 14.50 -9.82
N THR A 458 9.77 15.38 -9.26
CA THR A 458 10.83 16.08 -10.01
C THR A 458 11.76 15.09 -10.72
N ASP A 459 12.26 14.07 -10.00
CA ASP A 459 13.15 13.07 -10.58
C ASP A 459 12.44 12.23 -11.67
N GLN A 460 11.18 11.81 -11.45
CA GLN A 460 10.39 11.09 -12.45
C GLN A 460 10.23 11.90 -13.74
N LEU A 461 9.99 13.21 -13.63
CA LEU A 461 9.92 14.15 -14.76
C LEU A 461 11.29 14.32 -15.44
N ASP A 462 12.37 14.44 -14.67
CA ASP A 462 13.74 14.56 -15.21
C ASP A 462 14.18 13.31 -15.97
N LEU A 463 13.76 12.12 -15.52
CA LEU A 463 14.01 10.86 -16.21
C LEU A 463 13.23 10.75 -17.53
N GLY A 464 12.06 11.40 -17.63
CA GLY A 464 11.33 11.55 -18.88
C GLY A 464 9.84 11.24 -18.80
N ALA A 465 9.30 10.91 -17.62
CA ALA A 465 7.85 10.73 -17.46
C ALA A 465 7.10 12.03 -17.80
N ARG A 466 5.96 11.93 -18.48
CA ARG A 466 5.09 13.07 -18.83
C ARG A 466 3.62 12.82 -18.52
N PHE A 467 3.28 11.65 -18.00
CA PHE A 467 1.98 11.34 -17.42
C PHE A 467 2.22 10.87 -15.99
N LEU A 468 1.71 11.64 -15.02
CA LEU A 468 1.85 11.34 -13.59
C LEU A 468 0.47 11.08 -12.99
N GLU A 469 0.37 10.06 -12.14
CA GLU A 469 -0.83 9.72 -11.38
C GLU A 469 -0.71 10.20 -9.94
N LEU A 470 -1.62 11.07 -9.52
CA LEU A 470 -1.67 11.69 -8.21
C LEU A 470 -2.99 11.34 -7.51
N ASP A 471 -2.95 10.38 -6.61
CA ASP A 471 -4.12 9.97 -5.82
C ASP A 471 -4.36 11.03 -4.74
N VAL A 472 -5.56 11.60 -4.70
CA VAL A 472 -5.92 12.66 -3.75
C VAL A 472 -7.07 12.23 -2.87
N HIS A 473 -6.83 12.38 -1.57
CA HIS A 473 -7.79 12.03 -0.54
C HIS A 473 -7.95 13.16 0.47
N TYR A 474 -9.11 13.22 1.12
CA TYR A 474 -9.35 14.15 2.21
C TYR A 474 -9.50 13.41 3.54
N PHE A 475 -8.49 13.58 4.40
CA PHE A 475 -8.49 13.06 5.75
C PHE A 475 -7.59 13.90 6.64
N ALA A 476 -7.78 13.78 7.95
CA ALA A 476 -7.08 14.61 8.93
C ALA A 476 -7.16 16.11 8.58
N SER A 477 -8.36 16.55 8.16
CA SER A 477 -8.70 17.93 7.78
C SER A 477 -7.77 18.56 6.73
N SER A 478 -7.27 17.75 5.79
CA SER A 478 -6.41 18.23 4.71
C SER A 478 -6.53 17.36 3.46
N LEU A 479 -6.33 17.96 2.29
CA LEU A 479 -6.13 17.23 1.03
C LEU A 479 -4.71 16.69 1.00
N ARG A 480 -4.58 15.37 0.91
CA ARG A 480 -3.30 14.66 0.94
C ARG A 480 -3.16 13.78 -0.29
N SER A 481 -1.92 13.62 -0.73
CA SER A 481 -1.57 12.59 -1.71
C SER A 481 -1.44 11.27 -0.96
N ALA A 482 -2.21 10.26 -1.29
CA ALA A 482 -2.29 9.05 -0.47
C ALA A 482 -2.84 7.88 -1.27
N HIS A 483 -2.45 6.67 -0.89
CA HIS A 483 -3.01 5.46 -1.48
C HIS A 483 -4.06 4.87 -0.55
N CYS A 484 -5.33 5.19 -0.76
CA CYS A 484 -6.42 4.56 -0.03
C CYS A 484 -7.02 3.42 -0.85
N SER A 485 -7.63 2.44 -0.19
CA SER A 485 -8.39 1.41 -0.90
C SER A 485 -9.62 1.02 -0.11
N ASP A 486 -10.78 1.04 -0.77
CA ASP A 486 -11.93 0.29 -0.28
C ASP A 486 -11.67 -1.20 -0.54
N PHE A 487 -11.55 -1.96 0.54
CA PHE A 487 -11.31 -3.39 0.44
C PHE A 487 -12.60 -4.20 0.24
N GLY A 488 -13.78 -3.58 0.31
CA GLY A 488 -15.08 -4.22 0.06
C GLY A 488 -15.41 -5.34 1.04
N ILE A 489 -14.98 -5.21 2.31
CA ILE A 489 -15.10 -6.26 3.33
C ILE A 489 -16.10 -5.82 4.38
N ALA A 490 -17.24 -6.53 4.43
CA ALA A 490 -18.34 -6.22 5.34
C ALA A 490 -17.91 -6.06 6.82
N PHE A 491 -17.00 -6.90 7.31
CA PHE A 491 -16.49 -6.76 8.68
C PHE A 491 -15.76 -5.42 8.92
N VAL A 492 -14.98 -4.97 7.94
CA VAL A 492 -14.21 -3.73 8.01
C VAL A 492 -15.15 -2.52 7.94
N ASP A 493 -16.19 -2.60 7.11
CA ASP A 493 -17.26 -1.60 7.04
C ASP A 493 -18.01 -1.52 8.38
N ASP A 494 -18.40 -2.66 8.96
CA ASP A 494 -19.10 -2.73 10.25
C ASP A 494 -18.25 -2.15 11.39
N ALA A 495 -16.96 -2.50 11.45
CA ALA A 495 -16.03 -1.97 12.45
C ALA A 495 -15.84 -0.46 12.29
N SER A 496 -15.74 0.03 11.05
CA SER A 496 -15.65 1.46 10.76
C SER A 496 -16.91 2.20 11.18
N ALA A 497 -18.09 1.65 10.91
CA ALA A 497 -19.37 2.23 11.33
C ALA A 497 -19.49 2.30 12.86
N ALA A 498 -19.07 1.26 13.58
CA ALA A 498 -19.05 1.24 15.04
C ALA A 498 -18.11 2.30 15.63
N LEU A 499 -16.91 2.46 15.04
CA LEU A 499 -15.97 3.52 15.42
C LEU A 499 -16.58 4.91 15.23
N VAL A 500 -17.14 5.20 14.05
CA VAL A 500 -17.79 6.50 13.75
C VAL A 500 -18.92 6.77 14.73
N SER A 501 -19.80 5.79 14.94
CA SER A 501 -20.94 5.92 15.85
C SER A 501 -20.49 6.26 17.27
N SER A 502 -19.43 5.61 17.75
CA SER A 502 -18.91 5.85 19.09
C SER A 502 -18.28 7.24 19.24
N LEU A 503 -17.48 7.67 18.26
CA LEU A 503 -16.88 9.01 18.24
C LEU A 503 -17.94 10.12 18.21
N VAL A 504 -18.97 9.99 17.35
CA VAL A 504 -20.09 10.95 17.31
C VAL A 504 -20.77 11.04 18.67
N SER A 505 -21.09 9.90 19.30
CA SER A 505 -21.74 9.89 20.62
C SER A 505 -20.89 10.55 21.70
N VAL A 506 -19.57 10.38 21.66
CA VAL A 506 -18.64 10.97 22.65
C VAL A 506 -18.47 12.48 22.44
N LEU A 507 -18.41 12.93 21.19
CA LEU A 507 -18.36 14.36 20.84
C LEU A 507 -19.65 15.06 21.27
N ASP A 508 -20.82 14.52 20.92
CA ASP A 508 -22.12 15.04 21.30
C ASP A 508 -22.27 15.15 22.82
N ALA A 509 -21.90 14.09 23.56
CA ALA A 509 -21.95 14.09 25.02
C ALA A 509 -20.97 15.10 25.65
N SER A 510 -19.81 15.27 25.03
CA SER A 510 -18.83 16.29 25.43
C SER A 510 -19.27 17.72 25.05
N GLY A 511 -20.34 17.88 24.26
CA GLY A 511 -20.77 19.19 23.74
C GLY A 511 -19.81 19.79 22.72
N GLU A 512 -19.11 18.92 21.97
CA GLU A 512 -18.25 19.28 20.84
C GLU A 512 -19.03 19.10 19.52
N ASP A 513 -19.09 20.15 18.70
CA ASP A 513 -19.77 20.12 17.40
C ASP A 513 -18.81 19.71 16.26
N SER A 514 -17.73 18.99 16.57
CA SER A 514 -16.73 18.55 15.57
C SER A 514 -17.32 17.45 14.68
N THR A 515 -16.95 17.44 13.40
CA THR A 515 -17.35 16.38 12.46
C THR A 515 -16.36 15.21 12.51
N VAL A 516 -16.88 13.99 12.35
CA VAL A 516 -16.08 12.79 12.16
C VAL A 516 -15.80 12.62 10.66
N GLU A 517 -14.59 12.98 10.25
CA GLU A 517 -14.06 12.87 8.87
C GLU A 517 -13.47 11.47 8.63
N TRP A 518 -14.32 10.42 8.73
CA TRP A 518 -13.93 9.04 8.50
C TRP A 518 -15.00 8.17 7.82
N ASN A 519 -14.56 7.24 6.97
CA ASN A 519 -15.33 6.12 6.43
C ASN A 519 -14.38 4.96 6.07
N SER A 520 -14.91 3.79 5.72
CA SER A 520 -14.10 2.59 5.44
C SER A 520 -13.22 2.69 4.18
N ALA A 521 -13.53 3.57 3.22
CA ALA A 521 -12.71 3.77 2.02
C ALA A 521 -11.39 4.48 2.32
N LEU A 522 -11.27 5.17 3.46
CA LEU A 522 -10.04 5.81 3.93
C LEU A 522 -9.06 4.82 4.60
N ILE A 523 -9.41 3.54 4.67
CA ILE A 523 -8.50 2.50 5.15
C ILE A 523 -7.39 2.34 4.11
N GLY A 524 -6.14 2.27 4.59
CA GLY A 524 -4.95 2.44 3.75
C GLY A 524 -4.35 3.84 3.88
N CYS A 525 -5.16 4.84 4.24
CA CYS A 525 -4.70 6.20 4.48
C CYS A 525 -4.64 6.58 5.96
N LEU A 526 -5.62 6.18 6.77
CA LEU A 526 -5.66 6.56 8.19
C LEU A 526 -6.35 5.48 9.07
N PRO A 527 -5.68 4.45 9.62
CA PRO A 527 -4.25 4.25 9.64
C PRO A 527 -3.68 4.03 8.24
N SER A 528 -2.48 4.57 8.02
CA SER A 528 -1.79 4.38 6.75
C SER A 528 -1.27 2.95 6.63
N LEU A 529 -1.46 2.34 5.46
CA LEU A 529 -0.82 1.08 5.07
C LEU A 529 0.33 1.33 4.08
N SER A 530 0.68 2.58 3.83
CA SER A 530 1.74 2.98 2.88
C SER A 530 3.12 3.10 3.54
N GLY A 531 3.33 2.42 4.68
CA GLY A 531 4.62 2.40 5.38
C GLY A 531 5.08 3.77 5.89
N ILE A 532 4.16 4.71 6.09
CA ILE A 532 4.39 6.08 6.58
C ILE A 532 3.26 6.45 7.55
N ARG A 533 3.48 7.39 8.48
CA ARG A 533 2.39 7.90 9.32
C ARG A 533 1.33 8.64 8.52
N ALA A 534 0.07 8.55 8.94
CA ALA A 534 -1.03 9.18 8.20
C ALA A 534 -0.92 10.72 8.17
N ASP A 535 -0.46 11.33 9.26
CA ASP A 535 -0.26 12.77 9.37
C ASP A 535 0.98 13.29 8.61
N GLU A 536 1.89 12.39 8.23
CA GLU A 536 3.09 12.68 7.42
C GLU A 536 2.89 12.42 5.92
N GLN A 537 1.80 11.75 5.52
CA GLN A 537 1.44 11.62 4.11
C GLN A 537 1.36 13.00 3.46
N ARG A 538 2.01 13.16 2.32
CA ARG A 538 2.28 14.48 1.74
C ARG A 538 1.00 15.26 1.49
N LEU A 539 0.99 16.56 1.81
CA LEU A 539 -0.10 17.44 1.41
C LEU A 539 -0.18 17.46 -0.11
N HIS A 540 -1.38 17.40 -0.66
CA HIS A 540 -1.55 17.40 -2.12
C HIS A 540 -0.99 18.67 -2.77
N ASN A 541 -1.10 19.81 -2.07
CA ASN A 541 -0.49 21.07 -2.50
C ASN A 541 1.02 20.97 -2.70
N ASP A 542 1.72 20.26 -1.82
CA ASP A 542 3.18 20.13 -1.91
C ASP A 542 3.57 19.26 -3.12
N SER A 543 2.75 18.27 -3.48
CA SER A 543 2.93 17.48 -4.71
C SER A 543 2.73 18.35 -5.96
N LEU A 544 1.69 19.18 -5.99
CA LEU A 544 1.44 20.10 -7.12
C LEU A 544 2.54 21.18 -7.24
N ALA A 545 2.98 21.73 -6.11
CA ALA A 545 4.05 22.72 -6.07
C ALA A 545 5.39 22.15 -6.58
N GLU A 546 5.67 20.87 -6.33
CA GLU A 546 6.85 20.19 -6.87
C GLU A 546 6.82 20.12 -8.41
N VAL A 547 5.66 19.76 -8.99
CA VAL A 547 5.48 19.74 -10.45
C VAL A 547 5.55 21.16 -11.03
N ALA A 548 4.90 22.14 -10.41
CA ALA A 548 4.92 23.54 -10.86
C ALA A 548 6.34 24.12 -10.87
N THR A 549 7.12 23.84 -9.81
CA THR A 549 8.53 24.25 -9.72
C THR A 549 9.37 23.65 -10.85
N TRP A 550 9.10 22.40 -11.22
CA TRP A 550 9.78 21.77 -12.35
C TRP A 550 9.41 22.44 -13.68
N LEU A 551 8.12 22.71 -13.91
CA LEU A 551 7.61 23.36 -15.12
C LEU A 551 8.18 24.77 -15.36
N ASP A 552 8.40 25.55 -14.29
CA ASP A 552 9.03 26.88 -14.37
C ASP A 552 10.42 26.85 -15.05
N SER A 553 11.12 25.73 -14.93
CA SER A 553 12.43 25.50 -15.56
C SER A 553 12.36 24.76 -16.91
N HIS A 554 11.16 24.33 -17.33
CA HIS A 554 10.93 23.53 -18.53
C HIS A 554 9.76 24.09 -19.36
N PRO A 555 9.84 25.34 -19.87
CA PRO A 555 8.73 26.02 -20.56
C PRO A 555 8.32 25.36 -21.89
N SER A 556 9.14 24.45 -22.42
CA SER A 556 8.89 23.70 -23.65
C SER A 556 8.38 22.27 -23.41
N ASP A 557 8.04 21.93 -22.16
CA ASP A 557 7.49 20.62 -21.81
C ASP A 557 6.02 20.73 -21.40
N LEU A 558 5.34 19.58 -21.47
CA LEU A 558 3.93 19.39 -21.08
C LEU A 558 3.79 18.16 -20.21
N VAL A 559 2.97 18.25 -19.16
CA VAL A 559 2.66 17.15 -18.24
C VAL A 559 1.15 16.89 -18.24
N VAL A 560 0.78 15.61 -18.33
CA VAL A 560 -0.57 15.12 -18.05
C VAL A 560 -0.61 14.69 -16.59
N LEU A 561 -1.45 15.34 -15.78
CA LEU A 561 -1.69 14.93 -14.41
C LEU A 561 -3.01 14.18 -14.35
N TYR A 562 -2.93 12.87 -14.17
CA TYR A 562 -4.08 12.06 -13.81
C TYR A 562 -4.28 12.09 -12.30
N THR A 563 -5.47 12.48 -11.87
CA THR A 563 -5.84 12.58 -10.47
C THR A 563 -6.94 11.59 -10.15
N GLU A 564 -6.62 10.58 -9.35
CA GLU A 564 -7.62 9.70 -8.77
C GLU A 564 -8.20 10.41 -7.53
N ILE A 565 -9.47 10.81 -7.62
CA ILE A 565 -10.13 11.57 -6.54
C ILE A 565 -10.92 10.61 -5.67
N GLY A 566 -10.52 10.47 -4.41
CA GLY A 566 -11.26 9.70 -3.41
C GLY A 566 -12.71 10.19 -3.25
N ASP A 567 -13.65 9.24 -3.10
CA ASP A 567 -15.08 9.55 -2.93
C ASP A 567 -15.33 10.50 -1.75
N GLU A 568 -14.51 10.41 -0.71
CA GLU A 568 -14.63 11.22 0.48
C GLU A 568 -14.30 12.70 0.27
N VAL A 569 -13.53 13.05 -0.76
CA VAL A 569 -13.34 14.45 -1.17
C VAL A 569 -14.70 15.08 -1.50
N GLY A 570 -15.58 14.33 -2.16
CA GLY A 570 -16.96 14.74 -2.41
C GLY A 570 -17.83 14.69 -1.14
N THR A 571 -17.75 13.61 -0.36
CA THR A 571 -18.54 13.43 0.88
C THR A 571 -18.29 14.57 1.88
N TYR A 572 -17.05 15.04 2.00
CA TYR A 572 -16.66 16.12 2.90
C TYR A 572 -16.64 17.51 2.25
N SER A 573 -17.24 17.65 1.07
CA SER A 573 -17.41 18.92 0.35
C SER A 573 -16.10 19.66 0.04
N GLN A 574 -15.04 18.93 -0.33
CA GLN A 574 -13.71 19.45 -0.61
C GLN A 574 -13.36 19.53 -2.10
N THR A 575 -14.33 19.25 -2.98
CA THR A 575 -14.12 19.36 -4.43
C THR A 575 -13.75 20.78 -4.85
N ASP A 576 -14.42 21.81 -4.34
CA ASP A 576 -14.11 23.20 -4.70
C ASP A 576 -12.70 23.60 -4.21
N THR A 577 -12.34 23.22 -2.98
CA THR A 577 -11.00 23.40 -2.40
C THR A 577 -9.93 22.75 -3.29
N LEU A 578 -10.18 21.53 -3.77
CA LEU A 578 -9.25 20.81 -4.65
C LEU A 578 -9.07 21.55 -5.98
N LEU A 579 -10.16 21.98 -6.62
CA LEU A 579 -10.10 22.70 -7.90
C LEU A 579 -9.43 24.07 -7.78
N GLU A 580 -9.64 24.77 -6.66
CA GLU A 580 -8.94 26.03 -6.36
C GLU A 580 -7.43 25.79 -6.22
N LEU A 581 -7.01 24.65 -5.66
CA LEU A 581 -5.60 24.28 -5.55
C LEU A 581 -4.92 24.14 -6.92
N TYR A 582 -5.56 23.43 -7.86
CA TYR A 582 -5.06 23.30 -9.22
C TYR A 582 -5.00 24.65 -9.95
N THR A 583 -6.06 25.45 -9.84
CA THR A 583 -6.15 26.75 -10.49
C THR A 583 -5.11 27.72 -9.95
N SER A 584 -4.90 27.75 -8.63
CA SER A 584 -3.92 28.63 -7.97
C SER A 584 -2.48 28.21 -8.25
N THR A 585 -2.23 26.91 -8.43
CA THR A 585 -0.88 26.37 -8.67
C THR A 585 -0.45 26.55 -10.13
N PHE A 586 -1.31 26.23 -11.10
CA PHE A 586 -0.91 26.18 -12.51
C PHE A 586 -1.43 27.36 -13.34
N GLY A 587 -2.52 28.02 -12.91
CA GLY A 587 -3.07 29.20 -13.59
C GLY A 587 -3.25 29.00 -15.10
N ASP A 588 -2.62 29.88 -15.88
CA ASP A 588 -2.75 29.91 -17.34
C ASP A 588 -2.10 28.71 -18.05
N LEU A 589 -1.25 27.94 -17.36
CA LEU A 589 -0.61 26.73 -17.89
C LEU A 589 -1.61 25.60 -18.16
N LEU A 590 -2.79 25.65 -17.54
CA LEU A 590 -3.83 24.62 -17.66
C LEU A 590 -4.48 24.64 -19.05
N PHE A 591 -4.54 23.48 -19.69
CA PHE A 591 -5.46 23.23 -20.81
C PHE A 591 -6.73 22.57 -20.27
N SER A 592 -7.83 23.31 -20.28
CA SER A 592 -9.12 22.94 -19.68
C SER A 592 -10.14 22.43 -20.70
N PRO A 593 -11.25 21.82 -20.26
CA PRO A 593 -12.40 21.52 -21.12
C PRO A 593 -12.91 22.72 -21.93
N SER A 594 -12.87 23.93 -21.36
CA SER A 594 -13.30 25.14 -22.07
C SER A 594 -12.32 25.57 -23.18
N ASP A 595 -11.03 25.29 -23.01
CA ASP A 595 -10.02 25.51 -24.05
C ASP A 595 -10.23 24.54 -25.21
N LEU A 596 -10.53 23.27 -24.92
CA LEU A 596 -10.87 22.26 -25.94
C LEU A 596 -12.13 22.66 -26.73
N GLU A 597 -13.18 23.11 -26.06
CA GLU A 597 -14.39 23.62 -26.73
C GLU A 597 -14.08 24.81 -27.64
N SER A 598 -13.24 25.73 -27.18
CA SER A 598 -12.79 26.89 -27.95
C SER A 598 -11.95 26.49 -29.17
N ALA A 599 -11.21 25.39 -29.07
CA ALA A 599 -10.45 24.78 -30.16
C ALA A 599 -11.30 23.91 -31.12
N GLY A 600 -12.63 23.84 -30.92
CA GLY A 600 -13.55 23.10 -31.79
C GLY A 600 -13.98 21.74 -31.28
N GLY A 601 -13.55 21.33 -30.08
CA GLY A 601 -14.02 20.13 -29.39
C GLY A 601 -13.39 18.81 -29.87
N ASP A 602 -12.33 18.85 -30.68
CA ASP A 602 -11.66 17.67 -31.23
C ASP A 602 -10.18 17.66 -30.84
N TRP A 603 -9.76 16.61 -30.12
CA TRP A 603 -8.37 16.39 -29.73
C TRP A 603 -7.44 16.19 -30.93
N ASN A 604 -7.97 15.82 -32.10
CA ASN A 604 -7.17 15.69 -33.32
C ASN A 604 -6.96 17.01 -34.07
N GLY A 605 -7.53 18.11 -33.57
CA GLY A 605 -7.43 19.43 -34.19
C GLY A 605 -6.10 20.15 -33.95
N PHE A 606 -5.27 19.66 -33.02
CA PHE A 606 -4.01 20.26 -32.62
C PHE A 606 -3.04 19.20 -32.06
N THR A 607 -1.74 19.49 -32.13
CA THR A 607 -0.67 18.65 -31.56
C THR A 607 -0.35 19.08 -30.12
N LEU A 608 0.42 18.27 -29.40
CA LEU A 608 0.93 18.68 -28.08
C LEU A 608 1.92 19.86 -28.21
N GLU A 609 2.70 19.92 -29.29
CA GLU A 609 3.58 21.05 -29.62
C GLU A 609 2.78 22.35 -29.79
N ASP A 610 1.61 22.30 -30.44
CA ASP A 610 0.72 23.47 -30.58
C ASP A 610 0.24 23.98 -29.21
N LEU A 611 -0.03 23.09 -28.25
CA LEU A 611 -0.43 23.46 -26.90
C LEU A 611 0.72 24.14 -26.15
N ILE A 612 1.91 23.55 -26.20
CA ILE A 612 3.14 24.11 -25.61
C ILE A 612 3.41 25.51 -26.19
N GLY A 613 3.29 25.66 -27.52
CA GLY A 613 3.43 26.95 -28.21
C GLY A 613 2.41 28.01 -27.79
N GLN A 614 1.26 27.60 -27.24
CA GLN A 614 0.25 28.49 -26.66
C GLN A 614 0.49 28.80 -25.17
N GLY A 615 1.59 28.30 -24.59
CA GLY A 615 1.90 28.43 -23.17
C GLY A 615 1.11 27.47 -22.28
N LYS A 616 0.48 26.44 -22.87
CA LYS A 616 -0.21 25.38 -22.12
C LYS A 616 0.78 24.26 -21.83
N GLN A 617 0.92 23.91 -20.55
CA GLN A 617 1.88 22.90 -20.10
C GLN A 617 1.24 21.81 -19.24
N VAL A 618 -0.01 21.97 -18.81
CA VAL A 618 -0.65 21.00 -17.90
C VAL A 618 -2.02 20.60 -18.43
N ILE A 619 -2.22 19.30 -18.60
CA ILE A 619 -3.53 18.70 -18.89
C ILE A 619 -3.98 17.96 -17.64
N LEU A 620 -5.11 18.36 -17.06
CA LEU A 620 -5.67 17.69 -15.88
C LEU A 620 -6.69 16.63 -16.30
N VAL A 621 -6.51 15.43 -15.80
CA VAL A 621 -7.35 14.27 -16.07
C VAL A 621 -7.79 13.70 -14.73
N ALA A 622 -9.04 13.23 -14.61
CA ALA A 622 -9.56 12.74 -13.34
C ALA A 622 -10.48 11.53 -13.49
N THR A 623 -10.55 10.78 -12.40
CA THR A 623 -11.62 9.84 -12.02
C THR A 623 -12.24 10.32 -10.70
N PRO A 624 -13.52 10.01 -10.41
CA PRO A 624 -14.45 9.22 -11.22
C PRO A 624 -15.24 10.02 -12.29
N LYS A 625 -15.08 11.35 -12.36
CA LYS A 625 -15.84 12.20 -13.29
C LYS A 625 -15.11 13.48 -13.70
N ALA A 626 -15.55 14.07 -14.80
CA ALA A 626 -15.08 15.37 -15.27
C ALA A 626 -15.62 16.50 -14.38
N ASN A 627 -14.95 17.65 -14.46
CA ASN A 627 -15.41 18.93 -13.91
C ASN A 627 -14.97 20.07 -14.85
N ASP A 628 -15.14 21.32 -14.44
CA ASP A 628 -14.84 22.49 -15.28
C ASP A 628 -13.33 22.67 -15.59
N GLN A 629 -12.44 22.03 -14.82
CA GLN A 629 -10.99 22.10 -14.98
C GLN A 629 -10.37 20.80 -15.51
N MET A 630 -10.95 19.64 -15.18
CA MET A 630 -10.35 18.33 -15.41
C MET A 630 -11.19 17.47 -16.36
N PHE A 631 -10.53 16.82 -17.30
CA PHE A 631 -11.14 15.86 -18.21
C PHE A 631 -11.43 14.53 -17.51
N TYR A 632 -12.56 13.90 -17.81
CA TYR A 632 -12.79 12.53 -17.37
C TYR A 632 -11.93 11.57 -18.20
N ILE A 633 -11.09 10.77 -17.56
CA ILE A 633 -10.12 9.91 -18.25
C ILE A 633 -10.75 9.02 -19.33
N HIS A 634 -11.91 8.40 -19.04
CA HIS A 634 -12.59 7.50 -19.97
C HIS A 634 -13.31 8.18 -21.13
N LYS A 635 -13.30 9.52 -21.20
CA LYS A 635 -13.84 10.33 -22.30
C LYS A 635 -12.77 11.11 -23.06
N LEU A 636 -11.49 10.94 -22.72
CA LEU A 636 -10.41 11.48 -23.52
C LEU A 636 -10.39 10.81 -24.90
N CYS A 637 -10.14 11.60 -25.95
CA CYS A 637 -10.02 11.10 -27.31
C CYS A 637 -11.20 10.19 -27.73
N SER A 638 -10.94 8.99 -28.25
CA SER A 638 -11.98 8.00 -28.59
C SER A 638 -12.33 7.06 -27.42
N GLY A 639 -11.66 7.22 -26.28
CA GLY A 639 -11.83 6.41 -25.08
C GLY A 639 -10.51 6.07 -24.40
N TRP A 640 -10.62 5.29 -23.33
CA TRP A 640 -9.50 4.84 -22.49
C TRP A 640 -9.53 3.34 -22.28
N THR A 641 -8.38 2.71 -22.13
CA THR A 641 -8.26 1.34 -21.61
C THR A 641 -6.94 1.13 -20.87
N ASP A 642 -6.99 0.36 -19.80
CA ASP A 642 -5.82 -0.14 -19.10
C ASP A 642 -5.45 -1.58 -19.53
N VAL A 643 -4.16 -1.86 -19.62
CA VAL A 643 -3.56 -3.19 -19.83
C VAL A 643 -2.42 -3.43 -18.83
N PRO A 644 -2.03 -4.67 -18.51
CA PRO A 644 -2.62 -5.94 -18.93
C PRO A 644 -4.06 -6.09 -18.43
N SER A 645 -4.96 -6.49 -19.33
CA SER A 645 -6.37 -6.73 -18.98
C SER A 645 -6.64 -8.23 -18.83
N LYS A 646 -7.76 -8.60 -18.21
CA LYS A 646 -8.14 -10.02 -18.00
C LYS A 646 -8.53 -10.75 -19.29
N THR A 647 -8.62 -10.06 -20.43
CA THR A 647 -9.10 -10.63 -21.69
C THR A 647 -7.96 -10.87 -22.67
N THR A 648 -7.86 -12.09 -23.19
CA THR A 648 -7.00 -12.41 -24.34
C THR A 648 -7.61 -11.85 -25.63
N GLY A 649 -6.76 -11.39 -26.55
CA GLY A 649 -7.20 -10.74 -27.78
C GLY A 649 -7.49 -11.64 -28.97
N VAL A 650 -8.21 -11.08 -29.94
CA VAL A 650 -8.27 -11.62 -31.31
C VAL A 650 -6.98 -11.25 -32.08
N PRO A 651 -6.65 -11.93 -33.19
CA PRO A 651 -5.44 -11.60 -33.96
C PRO A 651 -5.36 -10.12 -34.34
N GLY A 652 -4.20 -9.49 -34.14
CA GLY A 652 -3.98 -8.06 -34.38
C GLY A 652 -4.34 -7.13 -33.22
N THR A 653 -4.54 -7.68 -32.02
CA THR A 653 -4.73 -6.93 -30.77
C THR A 653 -3.78 -7.42 -29.70
N PHE A 654 -3.48 -6.59 -28.71
CA PHE A 654 -2.65 -6.89 -27.56
C PHE A 654 -3.52 -6.78 -26.30
N PHE A 655 -3.66 -7.87 -25.52
CA PHE A 655 -4.70 -7.98 -24.46
C PHE A 655 -6.14 -7.66 -24.95
N GLY A 656 -6.45 -7.95 -26.21
CA GLY A 656 -7.75 -7.65 -26.81
C GLY A 656 -7.98 -6.18 -27.19
N LYS A 657 -6.91 -5.37 -27.16
CA LYS A 657 -6.97 -3.95 -27.48
C LYS A 657 -6.10 -3.63 -28.69
N THR A 658 -6.64 -2.80 -29.58
CA THR A 658 -5.88 -2.19 -30.67
C THR A 658 -5.13 -1.00 -30.09
N MET A 659 -3.82 -0.98 -30.28
CA MET A 659 -2.95 0.09 -29.81
C MET A 659 -2.87 1.22 -30.81
N ASN A 660 -2.51 2.42 -30.34
CA ASN A 660 -2.31 3.63 -31.16
C ASN A 660 -3.44 3.92 -32.18
N ALA A 661 -4.71 3.71 -31.78
CA ALA A 661 -5.87 3.81 -32.67
C ALA A 661 -6.83 4.95 -32.29
N GLY A 662 -6.34 6.00 -31.61
CA GLY A 662 -7.11 7.14 -31.13
C GLY A 662 -7.86 6.89 -29.80
N THR A 663 -7.91 5.65 -29.34
CA THR A 663 -8.22 5.30 -27.94
C THR A 663 -6.89 5.27 -27.19
N ILE A 664 -6.82 5.96 -26.04
CA ILE A 664 -5.60 5.96 -25.22
C ILE A 664 -5.52 4.62 -24.48
N VAL A 665 -4.38 3.94 -24.62
CA VAL A 665 -4.08 2.74 -23.85
C VAL A 665 -2.99 3.04 -22.83
N ARG A 666 -3.27 2.77 -21.54
CA ARG A 666 -2.28 2.80 -20.47
C ARG A 666 -1.86 1.39 -20.10
N ALA A 667 -0.57 1.13 -20.00
CA ALA A 667 -0.04 -0.06 -19.36
C ALA A 667 0.40 0.28 -17.93
N PHE A 668 -0.11 -0.42 -16.93
CA PHE A 668 0.38 -0.32 -15.55
C PHE A 668 0.20 -1.64 -14.80
N LYS A 669 1.01 -1.85 -13.77
CA LYS A 669 0.83 -2.96 -12.84
C LYS A 669 1.36 -2.56 -11.48
N SER A 670 0.49 -2.58 -10.48
CA SER A 670 0.90 -2.25 -9.12
C SER A 670 1.91 -3.27 -8.58
N VAL A 671 2.97 -2.76 -7.95
CA VAL A 671 3.99 -3.55 -7.25
C VAL A 671 3.79 -3.58 -5.73
N LEU A 672 2.69 -3.00 -5.24
CA LEU A 672 2.37 -3.03 -3.83
C LEU A 672 2.17 -4.46 -3.35
N HIS A 673 2.82 -4.79 -2.25
CA HIS A 673 2.89 -6.15 -1.73
C HIS A 673 2.83 -6.15 -0.20
N TYR A 674 2.00 -7.02 0.35
CA TYR A 674 1.71 -7.08 1.78
C TYR A 674 1.89 -8.52 2.27
N ALA A 675 3.09 -8.82 2.76
CA ALA A 675 3.52 -10.16 3.14
C ALA A 675 3.42 -11.13 1.96
N THR A 676 2.38 -11.98 1.88
CA THR A 676 2.14 -12.92 0.76
C THR A 676 1.04 -12.49 -0.19
N LEU A 677 0.58 -11.24 -0.10
CA LEU A 677 -0.56 -10.73 -0.86
C LEU A 677 -0.11 -9.59 -1.76
N THR A 678 -0.35 -9.74 -3.06
CA THR A 678 -0.34 -8.61 -4.00
C THR A 678 -1.59 -7.77 -3.80
N GLU A 679 -1.58 -6.52 -4.25
CA GLU A 679 -2.76 -5.66 -4.25
C GLU A 679 -3.98 -6.28 -4.96
N ASP A 680 -3.79 -6.90 -6.13
CA ASP A 680 -4.86 -7.66 -6.79
C ASP A 680 -5.43 -8.77 -5.89
N GLY A 681 -4.55 -9.47 -5.18
CA GLY A 681 -4.93 -10.47 -4.20
C GLY A 681 -5.76 -9.88 -3.06
N LEU A 682 -5.62 -8.58 -2.76
CA LEU A 682 -6.38 -7.87 -1.72
C LEU A 682 -7.75 -7.40 -2.16
N SER A 683 -7.91 -7.06 -3.44
CA SER A 683 -9.20 -6.70 -4.03
C SER A 683 -10.04 -7.94 -4.37
N GLY A 684 -9.55 -9.14 -4.05
CA GLY A 684 -10.20 -10.41 -4.38
C GLY A 684 -10.07 -10.77 -5.86
N ASP A 685 -9.16 -10.11 -6.56
CA ASP A 685 -8.96 -10.28 -7.99
C ASP A 685 -7.96 -11.41 -8.25
N SER A 686 -8.48 -12.62 -8.47
CA SER A 686 -7.68 -13.81 -8.80
C SER A 686 -7.30 -13.88 -10.28
N ALA A 687 -7.13 -12.73 -10.95
CA ALA A 687 -6.93 -12.70 -12.40
C ALA A 687 -5.72 -13.57 -12.80
N THR A 688 -5.99 -14.61 -13.59
CA THR A 688 -4.97 -15.30 -14.36
C THR A 688 -4.45 -14.31 -15.40
N ASN A 689 -3.46 -13.51 -15.02
CA ASN A 689 -2.78 -12.62 -15.94
C ASN A 689 -2.15 -13.49 -17.03
N VAL A 690 -2.37 -13.11 -18.29
CA VAL A 690 -1.54 -13.64 -19.37
C VAL A 690 -0.13 -13.14 -19.08
N ASP A 691 0.77 -14.06 -18.80
CA ASP A 691 2.18 -13.75 -18.57
C ASP A 691 3.01 -14.59 -19.53
N THR A 692 3.06 -14.11 -20.77
CA THR A 692 3.82 -14.73 -21.86
C THR A 692 4.84 -13.74 -22.38
N ALA A 693 5.87 -14.22 -23.08
CA ALA A 693 6.87 -13.34 -23.68
C ALA A 693 6.26 -12.30 -24.67
N SER A 694 5.11 -12.62 -25.29
CA SER A 694 4.42 -11.73 -26.25
C SER A 694 3.30 -10.90 -25.63
N GLU A 695 2.79 -11.28 -24.47
CA GLU A 695 1.77 -10.56 -23.70
C GLU A 695 2.15 -10.71 -22.22
N PRO A 696 3.16 -9.96 -21.74
CA PRO A 696 3.65 -10.06 -20.38
C PRO A 696 2.66 -9.43 -19.38
N GLY A 697 2.49 -10.07 -18.23
CA GLY A 697 1.55 -9.63 -17.18
C GLY A 697 2.14 -8.64 -16.19
N ASN A 698 3.46 -8.44 -16.25
CA ASN A 698 4.23 -7.53 -15.41
C ASN A 698 4.78 -6.38 -16.25
N LEU A 699 4.95 -5.21 -15.65
CA LEU A 699 5.49 -4.02 -16.31
C LEU A 699 6.83 -3.63 -15.67
N ASN A 700 7.92 -4.21 -16.15
CA ASN A 700 9.29 -3.99 -15.65
C ASN A 700 10.29 -3.92 -16.82
N ALA A 701 11.57 -3.67 -16.54
CA ALA A 701 12.60 -3.50 -17.56
C ALA A 701 12.70 -4.68 -18.55
N SER A 702 12.38 -5.90 -18.14
CA SER A 702 12.44 -7.09 -19.01
C SER A 702 11.24 -7.25 -19.95
N SER A 703 10.12 -6.60 -19.65
CA SER A 703 8.86 -6.72 -20.42
C SER A 703 8.45 -5.45 -21.15
N LEU A 704 8.95 -4.28 -20.72
CA LEU A 704 8.53 -2.97 -21.23
C LEU A 704 8.69 -2.82 -22.74
N SER A 705 9.76 -3.36 -23.34
CA SER A 705 9.97 -3.28 -24.79
C SER A 705 8.82 -3.90 -25.59
N VAL A 706 8.15 -4.93 -25.06
CA VAL A 706 7.00 -5.56 -25.71
C VAL A 706 5.82 -4.59 -25.82
N PHE A 707 5.59 -3.76 -24.79
CA PHE A 707 4.53 -2.75 -24.80
C PHE A 707 4.91 -1.53 -25.66
N VAL A 708 6.18 -1.15 -25.67
CA VAL A 708 6.73 -0.11 -26.55
C VAL A 708 6.52 -0.49 -28.01
N ASP A 709 6.94 -1.70 -28.40
CA ASP A 709 6.78 -2.20 -29.76
C ASP A 709 5.31 -2.35 -30.18
N ALA A 710 4.42 -2.60 -29.21
CA ALA A 710 2.99 -2.65 -29.44
C ALA A 710 2.36 -1.26 -29.68
N GLY A 711 3.06 -0.15 -29.37
CA GLY A 711 2.54 1.21 -29.53
C GLY A 711 1.58 1.65 -28.44
N VAL A 712 1.79 1.19 -27.20
CA VAL A 712 1.01 1.62 -26.03
C VAL A 712 1.26 3.11 -25.78
N ASN A 713 0.19 3.90 -25.63
CA ASN A 713 0.28 5.35 -25.47
C ASN A 713 0.95 5.75 -24.15
N ILE A 714 0.54 5.15 -23.04
CA ILE A 714 0.98 5.58 -21.69
C ILE A 714 1.61 4.37 -20.99
N LEU A 715 2.93 4.35 -20.85
CA LEU A 715 3.65 3.28 -20.17
C LEU A 715 3.95 3.71 -18.73
N ALA A 716 3.13 3.25 -17.78
CA ALA A 716 3.14 3.69 -16.38
C ALA A 716 3.60 2.58 -15.43
N PRO A 717 4.88 2.14 -15.46
CA PRO A 717 5.39 1.20 -14.48
C PRO A 717 5.46 1.80 -13.08
N ASP A 718 5.40 0.90 -12.11
CA ASP A 718 5.88 1.18 -10.76
C ASP A 718 7.40 0.95 -10.67
N GLY A 719 8.06 1.77 -9.86
CA GLY A 719 9.50 1.72 -9.65
C GLY A 719 10.28 2.19 -10.87
N LEU A 720 9.93 3.37 -11.40
CA LEU A 720 10.67 4.03 -12.48
C LEU A 720 12.14 4.23 -12.09
N ASP A 721 13.04 3.82 -12.98
CA ASP A 721 14.49 3.84 -12.79
C ASP A 721 15.23 3.82 -14.14
N GLY A 722 16.56 3.75 -14.11
CA GLY A 722 17.37 3.76 -15.34
C GLY A 722 17.16 2.52 -16.21
N ALA A 723 16.91 1.35 -15.63
CA ALA A 723 16.67 0.11 -16.38
C ALA A 723 15.33 0.15 -17.13
N THR A 724 14.27 0.59 -16.47
CA THR A 724 12.94 0.77 -17.08
C THR A 724 12.95 1.85 -18.16
N MET A 725 13.61 2.99 -17.93
CA MET A 725 13.77 4.03 -18.95
C MET A 725 14.56 3.52 -20.17
N THR A 726 15.60 2.72 -19.96
CA THR A 726 16.37 2.10 -21.05
C THR A 726 15.49 1.19 -21.90
N ALA A 727 14.63 0.39 -21.27
CA ALA A 727 13.70 -0.51 -21.96
C ALA A 727 12.63 0.23 -22.79
N MET A 728 12.35 1.49 -22.46
CA MET A 728 11.42 2.36 -23.21
C MET A 728 12.04 3.10 -24.39
N VAL A 729 13.37 3.05 -24.54
CA VAL A 729 14.01 3.59 -25.75
C VAL A 729 13.64 2.68 -26.91
N TRP A 730 13.13 3.23 -28.00
CA TRP A 730 12.87 2.52 -29.28
C TRP A 730 13.70 3.06 -30.45
N SER A 731 14.22 4.28 -30.33
CA SER A 731 14.91 5.01 -31.40
C SER A 731 16.40 4.64 -31.48
N TRP A 732 17.26 5.43 -30.83
CA TRP A 732 18.71 5.34 -30.92
C TRP A 732 19.28 4.08 -30.29
N ALA A 733 20.34 3.56 -30.91
CA ALA A 733 21.23 2.60 -30.25
C ALA A 733 22.06 3.31 -29.16
N GLU A 734 22.65 2.51 -28.29
CA GLU A 734 23.49 3.01 -27.20
C GLU A 734 24.59 3.96 -27.73
N ASN A 735 24.67 5.16 -27.12
CA ASN A 735 25.60 6.24 -27.48
C ASN A 735 25.46 6.84 -28.90
N GLU A 736 24.48 6.44 -29.70
CA GLU A 736 24.22 7.01 -31.03
C GLU A 736 23.32 8.26 -30.97
N PRO A 737 23.41 9.17 -31.96
CA PRO A 737 24.43 9.24 -32.99
C PRO A 737 25.77 9.77 -32.45
N ASP A 738 26.88 9.36 -33.05
CA ASP A 738 28.12 10.13 -32.99
C ASP A 738 27.97 11.44 -33.80
N VAL A 739 27.40 12.46 -33.17
CA VAL A 739 27.16 13.77 -33.79
C VAL A 739 28.42 14.45 -34.31
N GLY A 740 29.61 14.05 -33.87
CA GLY A 740 30.88 14.59 -34.36
C GLY A 740 31.27 14.10 -35.76
N SER A 741 30.70 12.99 -36.20
CA SER A 741 31.08 12.32 -37.45
C SER A 741 29.89 11.93 -38.35
N ALA A 742 28.71 11.73 -37.78
CA ALA A 742 27.52 11.32 -38.51
C ALA A 742 27.06 12.42 -39.48
N THR A 743 26.83 12.04 -40.74
CA THR A 743 26.28 12.90 -41.80
C THR A 743 24.89 12.46 -42.27
N ALA A 744 24.45 11.26 -41.87
CA ALA A 744 23.12 10.73 -42.09
C ALA A 744 22.72 9.78 -40.95
N VAL A 745 21.44 9.37 -40.94
CA VAL A 745 20.87 8.45 -39.95
C VAL A 745 20.29 7.24 -40.66
N GLN A 746 20.48 6.06 -40.09
CA GLN A 746 19.87 4.83 -40.58
C GLN A 746 19.09 4.11 -39.49
N LEU A 747 18.01 3.42 -39.88
CA LEU A 747 17.44 2.30 -39.13
C LEU A 747 18.15 1.01 -39.52
N SER A 748 18.52 0.19 -38.53
CA SER A 748 19.10 -1.15 -38.71
C SER A 748 18.03 -2.23 -38.58
N ALA A 749 17.94 -3.14 -39.57
CA ALA A 749 17.03 -4.29 -39.51
C ALA A 749 17.40 -5.33 -38.45
N ALA A 750 18.67 -5.33 -38.02
CA ALA A 750 19.21 -6.35 -37.13
C ALA A 750 18.69 -6.21 -35.69
N ASP A 751 18.47 -4.99 -35.24
CA ASP A 751 18.11 -4.65 -33.86
C ASP A 751 17.00 -3.59 -33.76
N GLY A 752 16.55 -3.02 -34.89
CA GLY A 752 15.48 -2.02 -34.91
C GLY A 752 15.90 -0.64 -34.40
N ARG A 753 17.20 -0.38 -34.24
CA ARG A 753 17.74 0.86 -33.68
C ARG A 753 18.30 1.81 -34.72
N TRP A 754 18.40 3.07 -34.32
CA TRP A 754 18.92 4.15 -35.15
C TRP A 754 20.41 4.35 -34.89
N TYR A 755 21.16 4.55 -35.97
CA TYR A 755 22.60 4.75 -35.96
C TYR A 755 22.98 5.99 -36.77
N GLY A 756 23.94 6.76 -36.27
CA GLY A 756 24.60 7.79 -37.06
C GLY A 756 25.58 7.15 -38.05
N VAL A 757 25.59 7.60 -39.30
CA VAL A 757 26.53 7.11 -40.32
C VAL A 757 27.28 8.23 -41.00
N VAL A 758 28.56 8.01 -41.25
CA VAL A 758 29.47 9.00 -41.85
C VAL A 758 29.28 9.09 -43.36
N ASP A 759 28.99 7.96 -44.03
CA ASP A 759 28.84 7.87 -45.48
C ASP A 759 27.45 7.35 -45.85
N LEU A 760 26.63 8.25 -46.39
CA LEU A 760 25.27 7.95 -46.83
C LEU A 760 25.17 6.80 -47.84
N SER A 761 26.25 6.52 -48.60
CA SER A 761 26.27 5.46 -49.60
C SER A 761 26.36 4.05 -49.00
N THR A 762 26.65 3.92 -47.71
CA THR A 762 26.65 2.62 -47.01
C THR A 762 25.25 2.15 -46.62
N ILE A 763 24.25 3.04 -46.71
CA ILE A 763 22.86 2.71 -46.42
C ILE A 763 22.23 2.05 -47.64
N GLY A 764 21.58 0.89 -47.48
CA GLY A 764 21.03 0.13 -48.59
C GLY A 764 19.74 0.71 -49.20
N PHE A 765 18.92 1.32 -48.35
CA PHE A 765 17.57 1.78 -48.71
C PHE A 765 17.27 3.20 -48.21
N VAL A 766 16.21 3.80 -48.73
CA VAL A 766 15.56 5.02 -48.23
C VAL A 766 14.21 4.64 -47.62
N ALA A 767 13.93 5.11 -46.41
CA ALA A 767 12.62 4.93 -45.77
C ALA A 767 11.59 5.91 -46.35
N CYS A 768 10.45 5.37 -46.81
CA CYS A 768 9.37 6.13 -47.40
C CYS A 768 8.09 5.95 -46.57
N VAL A 769 7.59 7.03 -45.96
CA VAL A 769 6.34 7.03 -45.17
C VAL A 769 5.17 7.46 -46.04
N SER A 770 4.02 6.81 -45.87
CA SER A 770 2.79 7.19 -46.57
C SER A 770 2.27 8.53 -46.06
N SER A 771 1.78 9.36 -47.00
CA SER A 771 1.19 10.67 -46.71
C SER A 771 -0.20 10.58 -46.08
N SER A 772 -0.85 9.41 -46.10
CA SER A 772 -2.22 9.19 -45.59
C SER A 772 -2.27 8.36 -44.32
N ASN A 773 -1.25 7.55 -44.03
CA ASN A 773 -1.15 6.76 -42.82
C ASN A 773 0.33 6.53 -42.46
N ARG A 774 0.77 7.10 -41.35
CA ARG A 774 2.17 7.04 -40.93
C ARG A 774 2.63 5.67 -40.44
N THR A 775 1.73 4.71 -40.20
CA THR A 775 2.10 3.31 -39.94
C THR A 775 2.30 2.49 -41.22
N THR A 776 2.13 3.10 -42.40
CA THR A 776 2.37 2.44 -43.69
C THR A 776 3.67 2.95 -44.29
N TRP A 777 4.63 2.04 -44.43
CA TRP A 777 5.98 2.31 -44.89
C TRP A 777 6.33 1.49 -46.12
N GLU A 778 7.19 2.05 -46.97
CA GLU A 778 7.88 1.35 -48.05
C GLU A 778 9.37 1.67 -47.98
N VAL A 779 10.21 0.81 -48.55
CA VAL A 779 11.64 1.07 -48.70
C VAL A 779 12.01 1.00 -50.18
N VAL A 780 12.87 1.92 -50.62
CA VAL A 780 13.39 1.94 -52.00
C VAL A 780 14.91 1.91 -51.97
N SER A 781 15.55 1.38 -53.02
CA SER A 781 17.01 1.33 -53.07
C SER A 781 17.64 2.71 -52.97
N GLN A 782 18.80 2.79 -52.32
CA GLN A 782 19.46 4.05 -52.05
C GLN A 782 19.66 4.92 -53.31
N GLY A 783 19.32 6.20 -53.20
CA GLY A 783 19.33 7.16 -54.32
C GLY A 783 18.08 7.16 -55.22
N SER A 784 17.09 6.32 -54.93
CA SER A 784 15.77 6.36 -55.59
C SER A 784 14.82 7.36 -54.90
N SER A 785 13.81 7.84 -55.62
CA SER A 785 12.73 8.65 -55.05
C SER A 785 11.62 7.77 -54.47
N CYS A 786 10.96 8.25 -53.42
CA CYS A 786 9.78 7.57 -52.88
C CYS A 786 8.64 7.50 -53.90
N PRO A 787 7.81 6.44 -53.87
CA PRO A 787 6.65 6.29 -54.76
C PRO A 787 5.59 7.38 -54.56
N ASP A 788 4.68 7.53 -55.52
CA ASP A 788 3.55 8.47 -55.42
C ASP A 788 2.72 8.21 -54.15
N GLY A 789 2.47 9.26 -53.38
CA GLY A 789 1.77 9.18 -52.09
C GLY A 789 2.67 8.89 -50.90
N TYR A 790 3.97 8.69 -51.11
CA TYR A 790 4.98 8.53 -50.07
C TYR A 790 6.02 9.66 -50.11
N ALA A 791 6.65 9.92 -48.97
CA ALA A 791 7.76 10.85 -48.83
C ALA A 791 8.87 10.22 -47.99
N THR A 792 10.11 10.69 -48.17
CA THR A 792 11.19 10.33 -47.25
C THR A 792 10.83 10.80 -45.85
N GLY A 793 11.09 9.98 -44.84
CA GLY A 793 10.68 10.28 -43.47
C GLY A 793 11.41 9.47 -42.42
N ALA A 794 11.15 9.80 -41.16
CA ALA A 794 11.57 9.05 -40.00
C ALA A 794 10.34 8.70 -39.12
N PRO A 795 10.37 7.57 -38.40
CA PRO A 795 9.35 7.25 -37.41
C PRO A 795 9.26 8.34 -36.34
N ARG A 796 8.04 8.68 -35.92
CA ARG A 796 7.77 9.58 -34.78
C ARG A 796 7.39 8.85 -33.50
N LEU A 797 6.88 7.64 -33.66
CA LEU A 797 6.36 6.78 -32.59
C LEU A 797 7.00 5.39 -32.71
N ALA A 798 7.02 4.61 -31.63
CA ALA A 798 7.53 3.24 -31.62
C ALA A 798 6.76 2.35 -32.60
N VAL A 799 5.43 2.50 -32.67
CA VAL A 799 4.60 1.74 -33.62
C VAL A 799 4.98 2.01 -35.09
N GLU A 800 5.40 3.23 -35.42
CA GLU A 800 5.91 3.57 -36.74
C GLU A 800 7.29 2.93 -36.99
N ASN A 801 8.15 2.88 -35.95
CA ASN A 801 9.46 2.25 -36.02
C ASN A 801 9.35 0.75 -36.29
N VAL A 802 8.45 0.06 -35.60
CA VAL A 802 8.15 -1.36 -35.81
C VAL A 802 7.57 -1.61 -37.20
N ALA A 803 6.68 -0.74 -37.69
CA ALA A 803 6.12 -0.86 -39.03
C ALA A 803 7.20 -0.73 -40.12
N LEU A 804 8.10 0.25 -40.01
CA LEU A 804 9.24 0.39 -40.92
C LEU A 804 10.21 -0.79 -40.80
N LEU A 805 10.53 -1.23 -39.58
CA LEU A 805 11.40 -2.37 -39.34
C LEU A 805 10.88 -3.64 -40.02
N THR A 806 9.57 -3.89 -39.94
CA THR A 806 8.92 -5.05 -40.56
C THR A 806 9.12 -5.04 -42.09
N VAL A 807 8.96 -3.88 -42.72
CA VAL A 807 9.16 -3.72 -44.16
C VAL A 807 10.64 -3.89 -44.53
N LEU A 808 11.54 -3.33 -43.73
CA LEU A 808 12.98 -3.42 -43.97
C LEU A 808 13.52 -4.86 -43.80
N GLN A 809 13.04 -5.60 -42.80
CA GLN A 809 13.41 -7.00 -42.56
C GLN A 809 12.92 -7.94 -43.66
N ALA A 810 11.87 -7.57 -44.40
CA ALA A 810 11.42 -8.32 -45.58
C ALA A 810 12.43 -8.26 -46.73
N GLU A 811 13.29 -7.23 -46.79
CA GLU A 811 14.39 -7.14 -47.76
C GLU A 811 15.60 -7.98 -47.34
N ALA A 812 16.10 -7.78 -46.12
CA ALA A 812 17.12 -8.62 -45.49
C ALA A 812 17.20 -8.38 -43.98
N SER A 813 17.67 -9.37 -43.22
CA SER A 813 17.82 -9.26 -41.76
C SER A 813 18.87 -8.25 -41.29
N ASP A 814 19.80 -7.86 -42.18
CA ASP A 814 20.87 -6.88 -41.96
C ASP A 814 20.72 -5.63 -42.85
N ALA A 815 19.56 -5.45 -43.48
CA ALA A 815 19.27 -4.27 -44.29
C ALA A 815 19.28 -2.98 -43.45
N THR A 816 19.57 -1.86 -44.10
CA THR A 816 19.56 -0.52 -43.48
C THR A 816 18.75 0.45 -44.32
N ALA A 817 17.97 1.31 -43.67
CA ALA A 817 17.16 2.33 -44.34
C ALA A 817 17.51 3.73 -43.84
N GLN A 818 17.70 4.67 -44.76
CA GLN A 818 17.99 6.07 -44.47
C GLN A 818 16.74 6.71 -43.88
N LEU A 819 16.91 7.39 -42.75
CA LEU A 819 15.88 8.18 -42.09
C LEU A 819 16.07 9.67 -42.41
N ASP A 820 14.95 10.38 -42.55
CA ASP A 820 14.96 11.85 -42.64
C ASP A 820 15.03 12.48 -41.25
N VAL A 821 16.26 12.60 -40.72
CA VAL A 821 16.54 13.16 -39.39
C VAL A 821 17.55 14.28 -39.51
N ASP A 822 17.20 15.46 -38.98
CA ASP A 822 18.11 16.59 -38.89
C ASP A 822 18.99 16.47 -37.63
N LEU A 823 20.29 16.28 -37.84
CA LEU A 823 21.29 16.20 -36.76
C LEU A 823 21.86 17.57 -36.36
N THR A 824 21.50 18.66 -37.05
CA THR A 824 22.15 19.98 -36.90
C THR A 824 22.09 20.53 -35.46
N ASN A 825 21.00 20.25 -34.75
CA ASN A 825 20.79 20.66 -33.35
C ASN A 825 20.67 19.47 -32.39
N PHE A 826 21.16 18.30 -32.79
CA PHE A 826 21.10 17.13 -31.93
C PHE A 826 22.17 17.24 -30.83
N PRO A 827 21.80 17.18 -29.53
CA PRO A 827 22.75 17.41 -28.45
C PRO A 827 23.80 16.29 -28.36
N ALA A 828 25.08 16.68 -28.23
CA ALA A 828 26.15 15.73 -27.95
C ALA A 828 26.09 15.29 -26.48
N ILE A 829 26.36 14.00 -26.21
CA ILE A 829 26.67 13.58 -24.84
C ILE A 829 28.05 14.13 -24.50
N SER A 830 28.13 15.04 -23.52
CA SER A 830 29.42 15.58 -23.12
C SER A 830 30.21 14.58 -22.28
N ALA A 831 31.55 14.58 -22.39
CA ALA A 831 32.40 13.75 -21.53
C ALA A 831 32.21 14.10 -20.04
N ALA A 832 31.81 15.33 -19.73
CA ALA A 832 31.50 15.77 -18.38
C ALA A 832 30.20 15.13 -17.86
N ASP A 833 29.18 15.02 -18.71
CA ASP A 833 27.91 14.37 -18.38
C ASP A 833 28.07 12.87 -18.12
N GLN A 834 28.85 12.19 -18.96
CA GLN A 834 29.18 10.77 -18.73
C GLN A 834 30.03 10.61 -17.47
N SER A 835 31.09 11.42 -17.31
CA SER A 835 31.93 11.34 -16.11
C SER A 835 31.16 11.67 -14.84
N ALA A 836 30.15 12.54 -14.90
CA ALA A 836 29.30 12.88 -13.76
C ALA A 836 28.43 11.68 -13.36
N TYR A 837 27.81 11.00 -14.33
CA TYR A 837 27.08 9.76 -14.08
C TYR A 837 28.00 8.68 -13.50
N ASP A 838 29.12 8.38 -14.17
CA ASP A 838 30.09 7.35 -13.76
C ASP A 838 30.67 7.60 -12.36
N ALA A 839 30.85 8.87 -11.98
CA ALA A 839 31.42 9.27 -10.70
C ALA A 839 30.39 9.38 -9.57
N GLY A 840 29.10 9.15 -9.83
CA GLY A 840 28.07 9.37 -8.82
C GLY A 840 27.80 10.86 -8.53
N ASN A 841 28.28 11.78 -9.39
CA ASN A 841 28.30 13.21 -9.12
C ASN A 841 27.05 13.91 -9.66
N THR A 842 26.08 14.15 -8.78
CA THR A 842 24.79 14.77 -9.12
C THR A 842 24.81 16.29 -9.12
N ALA A 843 25.96 16.95 -8.91
CA ALA A 843 26.05 18.41 -8.86
C ALA A 843 25.63 19.09 -10.19
N SER A 844 25.65 18.35 -11.31
CA SER A 844 25.19 18.81 -12.63
C SER A 844 23.68 18.67 -12.84
N SER A 845 22.92 17.93 -12.02
CA SER A 845 21.46 17.76 -12.22
C SER A 845 20.73 19.10 -12.12
N LYS A 846 21.15 19.97 -11.19
CA LYS A 846 20.66 21.35 -11.03
C LYS A 846 20.95 22.25 -12.24
N SER A 847 21.81 21.83 -13.16
CA SER A 847 22.30 22.64 -14.29
C SER A 847 21.96 22.06 -15.67
N ARG A 848 21.24 20.93 -15.74
CA ARG A 848 20.72 20.36 -17.01
C ARG A 848 19.42 21.05 -17.50
N VAL A 849 18.95 22.05 -16.74
CA VAL A 849 17.98 23.05 -17.16
C VAL A 849 18.55 23.85 -18.34
N GLY A 850 18.03 23.56 -19.55
CA GLY A 850 18.08 24.40 -20.75
C GLY A 850 19.39 25.16 -21.05
N ALA A 851 20.27 24.56 -21.84
CA ALA A 851 21.30 25.32 -22.55
C ALA A 851 21.62 24.71 -23.91
N ASP A 852 20.95 25.20 -24.95
CA ASP A 852 21.63 25.56 -26.19
C ASP A 852 20.82 26.63 -26.96
N SER A 853 21.13 27.90 -26.69
CA SER A 853 21.19 28.96 -27.70
C SER A 853 22.11 30.07 -27.19
N GLY A 854 23.30 30.16 -27.78
CA GLY A 854 24.37 31.03 -27.31
C GLY A 854 24.12 32.51 -27.58
N ASN A 855 24.57 33.36 -26.64
CA ASN A 855 25.40 34.50 -27.01
C ASN A 855 26.29 34.97 -25.86
N SER A 856 27.56 35.25 -26.19
CA SER A 856 28.59 35.65 -25.24
C SER A 856 28.32 37.04 -24.63
N VAL A 857 28.39 37.16 -23.31
CA VAL A 857 28.83 38.40 -22.66
C VAL A 857 29.71 38.07 -21.45
N THR A 858 30.90 38.65 -21.46
CA THR A 858 31.97 38.63 -20.46
C THR A 858 31.55 39.13 -19.06
N THR A 859 31.83 38.30 -18.06
CA THR A 859 32.30 38.56 -16.68
C THR A 859 32.17 39.96 -16.04
N MET A 860 31.57 40.03 -14.84
CA MET A 860 32.17 40.66 -13.64
C MET A 860 31.51 40.25 -12.29
N ASP A 861 32.34 39.67 -11.42
CA ASP A 861 32.43 39.66 -9.94
C ASP A 861 31.24 39.39 -8.97
N SER A 862 31.33 38.20 -8.36
CA SER A 862 31.43 37.87 -6.92
C SER A 862 30.94 38.84 -5.82
N SER A 863 29.95 38.38 -5.04
CA SER A 863 29.89 38.30 -3.56
C SER A 863 28.43 37.97 -3.19
N ALA A 864 28.06 37.10 -2.26
CA ALA A 864 28.70 36.69 -1.02
C ALA A 864 28.27 35.26 -0.62
N SER A 865 29.23 34.52 -0.09
CA SER A 865 29.05 33.28 0.66
C SER A 865 28.64 33.56 2.11
N SER A 866 27.80 32.73 2.71
CA SER A 866 27.95 32.36 4.13
C SER A 866 27.20 31.08 4.48
N THR A 867 27.98 30.03 4.68
CA THR A 867 27.72 28.90 5.58
C THR A 867 27.45 29.41 7.00
N THR A 868 26.58 28.75 7.78
CA THR A 868 26.89 28.15 9.11
C THR A 868 25.65 27.63 9.87
N THR A 869 25.69 26.33 10.18
CA THR A 869 25.43 25.69 11.49
C THR A 869 24.44 26.33 12.47
N TRP A 870 23.36 25.61 12.74
CA TRP A 870 22.42 25.85 13.84
C TRP A 870 23.01 25.37 15.18
N SER A 871 22.91 26.21 16.21
CA SER A 871 23.03 25.80 17.61
C SER A 871 22.07 26.60 18.49
N MET A 872 21.61 25.94 19.55
CA MET A 872 20.51 26.28 20.44
C MET A 872 20.59 27.66 21.13
N ALA A 873 19.41 28.07 21.60
CA ALA A 873 19.12 28.96 22.74
C ALA A 873 19.01 30.47 22.44
N MET A 874 17.77 30.95 22.32
CA MET A 874 17.24 32.03 23.18
C MET A 874 15.72 32.01 23.20
N ALA A 875 15.16 31.37 24.23
CA ALA A 875 13.93 31.85 24.86
C ALA A 875 14.22 33.19 25.53
N THR A 876 13.27 34.14 25.48
CA THR A 876 13.00 35.28 26.40
C THR A 876 12.71 36.60 25.70
N THR A 877 11.57 36.75 25.01
CA THR A 877 10.98 38.10 24.72
C THR A 877 9.55 38.10 24.16
N LEU A 878 8.65 37.18 24.54
CA LEU A 878 7.22 37.37 24.20
C LEU A 878 6.25 36.85 25.27
N ALA A 879 6.63 37.03 26.53
CA ALA A 879 5.72 37.01 27.67
C ALA A 879 5.73 38.41 28.31
N LEU A 880 5.07 39.38 27.65
CA LEU A 880 4.57 40.65 28.21
C LEU A 880 4.08 41.54 27.06
N MET A 881 2.84 41.35 26.61
CA MET A 881 1.90 42.43 26.30
C MET A 881 0.51 41.84 25.98
N LEU A 882 -0.23 41.65 27.06
CA LEU A 882 -1.68 41.49 27.14
C LEU A 882 -2.39 42.84 26.88
N TRP A 883 -3.64 42.77 26.41
CA TRP A 883 -4.70 43.81 26.24
C TRP A 883 -4.67 44.54 24.88
N VAL A 884 -5.68 44.48 24.01
CA VAL A 884 -7.08 44.95 24.14
C VAL A 884 -7.92 44.40 22.97
N CYS A 885 -9.16 44.00 23.28
CA CYS A 885 -10.28 43.56 22.42
C CYS A 885 -10.24 42.14 21.85
#